data_AF-A0A101HG03-F1
#
_entry.id   AF-A0A101HG03-F1
#
_cell.length_a   1.000
_cell.length_b   1.000
_cell.length_c   1.000
_cell.angle_alpha   90.00
_cell.angle_beta   90.00
_cell.angle_gamma   90.00
#
_symmetry.space_group_name_H-M   'P 1'
#
loop_
_entity.id
_entity.type
_entity.pdbx_description
1 polymer ?
#
loop_
_entity_poly.entity_id
_entity_poly.type
_entity_poly.pdbx_seq_one_letter_code
_entity_poly.pdbx_strand_id
1 'polypeptide(L)'
;MIDTQSYIDEIKALSASHSDVVKKVAQLKKILERICRELTQDESLQFSNLFSRLVFISQKLQLPHKLEWQLQHFRAGEKELRHQPVQKSAMELYRSGEMAIYALLKYANGIPCPEEVEEERHDPAPQSSTLRVQVLRCDPERCELLCSCEDPPGTDILVRYTPTPADDPREMDIALFQEGVQLNLVDCKTDREGIFIPRLIVLEPDYLVDASALAECFQDYAVTPCHYFRYKFSEKENRSYLLLGNLANLFLDELVFAKDPEQLSFDEVFLLSFKQSPFEYTSCEDIQSNADFRQFMLKAKSQFENIRRVVCDDFPQLGIDLRHCTLEPSFFSEKYGFQGRLDLLHLMPDNREAKIVELKSGRLPYPPGNNGKIALHHEVQTAVYRMMIESVFDLDKRKIDAAILYATGKQPGTNLRFAAVWQDLERQIIEMRNRIIAHEQALIRGDNQTVEALFNGLFATAAETEKVPAFYRTRVMEMRELLERCSALEKAYFYRLIRFVAREVYLQKIGDIAYETPTGLASLWNSDFSERAAALDVLQDLTIREIDDRGRDMTILFARNGQSQDIANFREGEICIVYPRSNERDTVLNRQILKGTLAHINSETVEVRFRYKQRNRHYFNDNRFWAIEHDSIDSSLNSMYRSLYAFLGASPSKKKLLLGLRPPHNPSVREEPVLPYPENIIRQAVEAEEYFLIVGPPGTGKTSLFARRLIEEYHQRPECNILVLAYTNRAVDELCEAIHAALGCSDGACDSYIRVGTELSCAPPYRPRLLQKVAERAPNRESLRREMEETRIYVATLASIQGRMELFNLKHF
;
A
#
# COMPACT_ATOMS: atom_id res chain seq x y z
N MET A 1 -6.41 29.81 -19.56
CA MET A 1 -6.70 31.11 -18.93
C MET A 1 -7.84 30.87 -17.97
N ILE A 2 -7.64 31.21 -16.70
CA ILE A 2 -8.61 30.94 -15.62
C ILE A 2 -9.85 31.83 -15.74
N ASP A 3 -11.05 31.28 -15.48
CA ASP A 3 -12.30 32.06 -15.45
C ASP A 3 -12.44 32.87 -14.15
N THR A 4 -11.60 33.90 -14.04
CA THR A 4 -11.52 34.75 -12.85
C THR A 4 -12.84 35.46 -12.51
N GLN A 5 -13.66 35.81 -13.51
CA GLN A 5 -14.90 36.55 -13.28
C GLN A 5 -15.95 35.69 -12.56
N SER A 6 -16.06 34.41 -12.93
CA SER A 6 -16.94 33.46 -12.25
C SER A 6 -16.60 33.31 -10.76
N TYR A 7 -15.32 33.15 -10.42
CA TYR A 7 -14.88 33.09 -9.01
C TYR A 7 -15.13 34.41 -8.26
N ILE A 8 -14.90 35.56 -8.91
CA ILE A 8 -15.17 36.87 -8.29
C ILE A 8 -16.65 36.99 -7.90
N ASP A 9 -17.56 36.56 -8.78
CA ASP A 9 -18.99 36.65 -8.55
C ASP A 9 -19.48 35.63 -7.51
N GLU A 10 -18.86 34.43 -7.46
CA GLU A 10 -19.09 33.44 -6.42
C GLU A 10 -18.67 33.97 -5.02
N ILE A 11 -17.48 34.60 -4.91
CA ILE A 11 -17.02 35.20 -3.64
C ILE A 11 -17.96 36.33 -3.20
N LYS A 12 -18.44 37.17 -4.12
CA LYS A 12 -19.43 38.22 -3.79
C LYS A 12 -20.74 37.63 -3.27
N ALA A 13 -21.24 36.56 -3.91
CA ALA A 13 -22.45 35.87 -3.46
C ALA A 13 -22.26 35.25 -2.07
N LEU A 14 -21.09 34.67 -1.81
CA LEU A 14 -20.72 34.14 -0.49
C LEU A 14 -20.69 35.24 0.58
N SER A 15 -20.05 36.37 0.28
CA SER A 15 -19.98 37.53 1.17
C SER A 15 -21.37 38.09 1.50
N ALA A 16 -22.27 38.13 0.52
CA ALA A 16 -23.66 38.57 0.68
C ALA A 16 -24.59 37.57 1.40
N SER A 17 -24.20 36.29 1.52
CA SER A 17 -25.05 35.27 2.15
C SER A 17 -25.27 35.49 3.65
N HIS A 18 -26.39 35.03 4.20
CA HIS A 18 -26.68 35.07 5.65
C HIS A 18 -26.08 33.88 6.44
N SER A 19 -25.15 33.14 5.83
CA SER A 19 -24.47 32.01 6.46
C SER A 19 -23.59 32.45 7.64
N ASP A 20 -23.41 31.54 8.60
CA ASP A 20 -22.45 31.71 9.68
C ASP A 20 -21.03 31.97 9.14
N VAL A 21 -20.27 32.85 9.79
CA VAL A 21 -18.95 33.31 9.31
C VAL A 21 -17.95 32.15 9.22
N VAL A 22 -18.00 31.18 10.14
CA VAL A 22 -17.12 30.00 10.08
C VAL A 22 -17.43 29.17 8.83
N LYS A 23 -18.71 29.02 8.48
CA LYS A 23 -19.10 28.36 7.21
C LYS A 23 -18.65 29.16 5.99
N LYS A 24 -18.66 30.49 6.05
CA LYS A 24 -18.15 31.33 4.96
C LYS A 24 -16.65 31.15 4.76
N VAL A 25 -15.86 31.11 5.85
CA VAL A 25 -14.41 30.83 5.77
C VAL A 25 -14.16 29.46 5.10
N ALA A 26 -14.88 28.42 5.53
CA ALA A 26 -14.74 27.09 4.94
C ALA A 26 -15.12 27.06 3.44
N GLN A 27 -16.19 27.77 3.03
CA GLN A 27 -16.56 27.88 1.62
C GLN A 27 -15.53 28.68 0.82
N LEU A 28 -14.97 29.73 1.39
CA LEU A 28 -13.92 30.54 0.76
C LEU A 28 -12.62 29.73 0.55
N LYS A 29 -12.26 28.86 1.49
CA LYS A 29 -11.15 27.90 1.31
C LYS A 29 -11.40 26.94 0.13
N LYS A 30 -12.61 26.41 -0.03
CA LYS A 30 -12.96 25.58 -1.19
C LYS A 30 -12.88 26.34 -2.52
N ILE A 31 -13.18 27.65 -2.52
CA ILE A 31 -12.96 28.51 -3.68
C ILE A 31 -11.45 28.61 -3.98
N LEU A 32 -10.62 28.90 -2.96
CA LEU A 32 -9.17 28.95 -3.12
C LEU A 32 -8.60 27.63 -3.66
N GLU A 33 -9.02 26.48 -3.14
CA GLU A 33 -8.58 25.16 -3.61
C GLU A 33 -8.89 24.94 -5.09
N ARG A 34 -10.09 25.32 -5.55
CA ARG A 34 -10.48 25.23 -6.98
C ARG A 34 -9.65 26.17 -7.86
N ILE A 35 -9.42 27.41 -7.41
CA ILE A 35 -8.53 28.35 -8.12
C ILE A 35 -7.12 27.76 -8.24
N CYS A 36 -6.55 27.26 -7.15
CA CYS A 36 -5.23 26.67 -7.16
C CYS A 36 -5.15 25.45 -8.09
N ARG A 37 -6.17 24.58 -8.13
CA ARG A 37 -6.25 23.46 -9.07
C ARG A 37 -6.15 23.92 -10.52
N GLU A 38 -6.95 24.91 -10.90
CA GLU A 38 -7.01 25.44 -12.26
C GLU A 38 -5.68 26.10 -12.67
N LEU A 39 -5.00 26.79 -11.75
CA LEU A 39 -3.68 27.40 -12.00
C LEU A 39 -2.54 26.38 -12.19
N THR A 40 -2.73 25.14 -11.70
CA THR A 40 -1.73 24.06 -11.78
C THR A 40 -2.13 22.91 -12.71
N GLN A 41 -3.24 23.02 -13.45
CA GLN A 41 -3.79 21.92 -14.24
C GLN A 41 -2.82 21.39 -15.33
N ASP A 42 -2.04 22.29 -15.92
CA ASP A 42 -1.08 21.96 -16.99
C ASP A 42 0.31 21.55 -16.46
N GLU A 43 0.49 21.52 -15.14
CA GLU A 43 1.78 21.22 -14.54
C GLU A 43 2.05 19.71 -14.47
N SER A 44 3.31 19.34 -14.70
CA SER A 44 3.76 17.95 -14.54
C SER A 44 4.02 17.57 -13.07
N LEU A 45 4.20 18.59 -12.21
CA LEU A 45 4.43 18.45 -10.78
C LEU A 45 3.15 18.01 -10.07
N GLN A 46 3.29 17.02 -9.19
CA GLN A 46 2.22 16.55 -8.32
C GLN A 46 2.35 17.25 -6.96
N PHE A 47 1.22 17.72 -6.43
CA PHE A 47 1.16 18.40 -5.12
C PHE A 47 0.44 17.49 -4.15
N SER A 48 1.00 17.31 -2.96
CA SER A 48 0.47 16.45 -1.89
C SER A 48 -0.62 17.12 -1.04
N ASN A 49 -0.59 18.45 -0.94
CA ASN A 49 -1.50 19.25 -0.13
C ASN A 49 -1.62 20.69 -0.67
N LEU A 50 -2.51 21.49 -0.08
CA LEU A 50 -2.71 22.89 -0.48
C LEU A 50 -1.49 23.77 -0.15
N PHE A 51 -0.73 23.45 0.90
CA PHE A 51 0.48 24.18 1.27
C PHE A 51 1.52 24.16 0.14
N SER A 52 1.90 22.96 -0.32
CA SER A 52 2.93 22.80 -1.35
C SER A 52 2.54 23.36 -2.71
N ARG A 53 1.23 23.37 -2.99
CA ARG A 53 0.66 23.98 -4.19
C ARG A 53 0.71 25.51 -4.13
N LEU A 54 0.38 26.12 -2.99
CA LEU A 54 0.39 27.58 -2.84
C LEU A 54 1.80 28.15 -2.99
N VAL A 55 2.80 27.51 -2.40
CA VAL A 55 4.22 27.88 -2.57
C VAL A 55 4.62 27.80 -4.05
N PHE A 56 4.27 26.72 -4.75
CA PHE A 56 4.57 26.60 -6.18
C PHE A 56 3.87 27.68 -7.02
N ILE A 57 2.59 27.97 -6.75
CA ILE A 57 1.87 29.05 -7.43
C ILE A 57 2.52 30.40 -7.15
N SER A 58 2.98 30.63 -5.92
CA SER A 58 3.71 31.84 -5.53
C SER A 58 4.95 32.05 -6.37
N GLN A 59 5.77 31.00 -6.51
CA GLN A 59 6.96 31.02 -7.34
C GLN A 59 6.63 31.22 -8.83
N LYS A 60 5.64 30.48 -9.35
CA LYS A 60 5.23 30.54 -10.77
C LYS A 60 4.69 31.91 -11.18
N LEU A 61 3.87 32.52 -10.34
CA LEU A 61 3.26 33.83 -10.60
C LEU A 61 4.08 35.00 -10.05
N GLN A 62 5.22 34.72 -9.39
CA GLN A 62 6.06 35.71 -8.72
C GLN A 62 5.26 36.60 -7.77
N LEU A 63 4.46 35.96 -6.91
CA LEU A 63 3.64 36.68 -5.95
C LEU A 63 4.53 37.40 -4.92
N PRO A 64 4.13 38.59 -4.42
CA PRO A 64 4.80 39.23 -3.31
C PRO A 64 4.78 38.33 -2.05
N HIS A 65 5.85 38.33 -1.27
CA HIS A 65 5.97 37.52 -0.04
C HIS A 65 4.78 37.77 0.91
N LYS A 66 4.33 39.03 1.01
CA LYS A 66 3.15 39.40 1.81
C LYS A 66 1.87 38.68 1.37
N LEU A 67 1.66 38.52 0.06
CA LEU A 67 0.48 37.86 -0.49
C LEU A 67 0.55 36.35 -0.27
N GLU A 68 1.71 35.74 -0.49
CA GLU A 68 1.92 34.33 -0.18
C GLU A 68 1.64 34.05 1.31
N TRP A 69 2.21 34.86 2.20
CA TRP A 69 1.96 34.78 3.63
C TRP A 69 0.46 34.91 3.97
N GLN A 70 -0.26 35.87 3.36
CA GLN A 70 -1.71 36.02 3.59
C GLN A 70 -2.50 34.78 3.15
N LEU A 71 -2.14 34.17 2.01
CA LEU A 71 -2.79 32.95 1.52
C LEU A 71 -2.48 31.75 2.43
N GLN A 72 -1.23 31.60 2.88
CA GLN A 72 -0.82 30.54 3.80
C GLN A 72 -1.43 30.70 5.19
N HIS A 73 -1.49 31.94 5.70
CA HIS A 73 -2.13 32.25 6.97
C HIS A 73 -3.64 32.03 6.90
N PHE A 74 -4.29 32.35 5.78
CA PHE A 74 -5.70 32.01 5.55
C PHE A 74 -5.93 30.49 5.57
N ARG A 75 -5.09 29.73 4.86
CA ARG A 75 -5.11 28.25 4.87
C ARG A 75 -5.00 27.68 6.28
N ALA A 76 -4.01 28.13 7.06
CA ALA A 76 -3.75 27.63 8.40
C ALA A 76 -4.83 28.08 9.41
N GLY A 77 -5.23 29.34 9.36
CA GLY A 77 -6.23 29.92 10.27
C GLY A 77 -7.61 29.28 10.13
N GLU A 78 -7.97 28.78 8.95
CA GLU A 78 -9.23 28.06 8.76
C GLU A 78 -9.29 26.77 9.57
N LYS A 79 -8.16 26.05 9.64
CA LYS A 79 -8.00 24.84 10.46
C LYS A 79 -8.09 25.17 11.95
N GLU A 80 -7.43 26.24 12.40
CA GLU A 80 -7.48 26.68 13.80
C GLU A 80 -8.88 27.11 14.23
N LEU A 81 -9.60 27.86 13.39
CA LEU A 81 -10.96 28.30 13.69
C LEU A 81 -11.96 27.15 13.83
N ARG A 82 -11.74 26.02 13.15
CA ARG A 82 -12.55 24.80 13.35
C ARG A 82 -12.36 24.25 14.76
N HIS A 83 -11.14 24.26 15.29
CA HIS A 83 -10.84 23.73 16.63
C HIS A 83 -11.20 24.71 17.76
N GLN A 84 -11.09 26.02 17.54
CA GLN A 84 -11.44 27.07 18.50
C GLN A 84 -12.24 28.18 17.81
N PRO A 85 -13.57 28.02 17.69
CA PRO A 85 -14.40 28.98 16.97
C PRO A 85 -14.55 30.28 17.77
N VAL A 86 -13.72 31.28 17.44
CA VAL A 86 -13.86 32.65 17.93
C VAL A 86 -14.44 33.49 16.81
N GLN A 87 -15.70 33.92 16.94
CA GLN A 87 -16.46 34.59 15.87
C GLN A 87 -15.79 35.88 15.36
N LYS A 88 -15.11 36.61 16.25
CA LYS A 88 -14.35 37.81 15.89
C LYS A 88 -13.14 37.49 15.01
N SER A 89 -12.35 36.49 15.41
CA SER A 89 -11.20 36.00 14.64
C SER A 89 -11.64 35.41 13.28
N ALA A 90 -12.80 34.76 13.22
CA ALA A 90 -13.35 34.22 11.98
C ALA A 90 -13.69 35.32 10.95
N MET A 91 -14.23 36.46 11.40
CA MET A 91 -14.56 37.57 10.51
C MET A 91 -13.30 38.28 9.99
N GLU A 92 -12.28 38.43 10.84
CA GLU A 92 -10.98 38.99 10.46
C GLU A 92 -10.28 38.08 9.44
N LEU A 93 -10.28 36.77 9.69
CA LEU A 93 -9.71 35.79 8.76
C LEU A 93 -10.45 35.76 7.43
N TYR A 94 -11.80 35.79 7.43
CA TYR A 94 -12.59 35.83 6.20
C TYR A 94 -12.22 37.03 5.33
N ARG A 95 -12.19 38.24 5.92
CA ARG A 95 -11.85 39.47 5.20
C ARG A 95 -10.44 39.44 4.65
N SER A 96 -9.47 38.97 5.45
CA SER A 96 -8.08 38.81 5.02
C SER A 96 -7.96 37.83 3.85
N GLY A 97 -8.61 36.67 3.96
CA GLY A 97 -8.64 35.65 2.92
C GLY A 97 -9.31 36.13 1.63
N GLU A 98 -10.42 36.85 1.74
CA GLU A 98 -11.16 37.41 0.60
C GLU A 98 -10.26 38.38 -0.19
N MET A 99 -9.58 39.30 0.50
CA MET A 99 -8.64 40.22 -0.13
C MET A 99 -7.46 39.51 -0.78
N ALA A 100 -6.88 38.51 -0.11
CA ALA A 100 -5.77 37.73 -0.63
C ALA A 100 -6.16 36.93 -1.90
N ILE A 101 -7.34 36.30 -1.90
CA ILE A 101 -7.85 35.54 -3.05
C ILE A 101 -8.14 36.49 -4.23
N TYR A 102 -8.71 37.68 -3.98
CA TYR A 102 -8.87 38.68 -5.03
C TYR A 102 -7.54 39.15 -5.62
N ALA A 103 -6.52 39.34 -4.78
CA ALA A 103 -5.18 39.68 -5.26
C ALA A 103 -4.58 38.54 -6.10
N LEU A 104 -4.69 37.28 -5.65
CA LEU A 104 -4.27 36.10 -6.41
C LEU A 104 -4.92 36.05 -7.81
N LEU A 105 -6.24 36.28 -7.90
CA LEU A 105 -6.96 36.29 -9.17
C LEU A 105 -6.50 37.42 -10.11
N LYS A 106 -6.08 38.58 -9.57
CA LYS A 106 -5.48 39.65 -10.38
C LYS A 106 -4.12 39.24 -10.96
N TYR A 107 -3.25 38.65 -10.14
CA TYR A 107 -1.96 38.12 -10.59
C TYR A 107 -2.14 37.02 -11.65
N ALA A 108 -3.13 36.14 -11.47
CA ALA A 108 -3.46 35.10 -12.45
C ALA A 108 -3.91 35.68 -13.82
N ASN A 109 -4.48 36.90 -13.84
CA ASN A 109 -4.82 37.64 -15.05
C ASN A 109 -3.67 38.50 -15.60
N GLY A 110 -2.47 38.43 -15.02
CA GLY A 110 -1.32 39.24 -15.42
C GLY A 110 -1.44 40.71 -15.01
N ILE A 111 -2.29 41.05 -14.03
CA ILE A 111 -2.43 42.39 -13.47
C ILE A 111 -1.62 42.45 -12.17
N PRO A 112 -0.40 43.01 -12.17
CA PRO A 112 0.37 43.19 -10.94
C PRO A 112 -0.34 44.19 -10.02
N CYS A 113 -0.41 43.86 -8.73
CA CYS A 113 -0.91 44.80 -7.72
C CYS A 113 0.25 45.72 -7.28
N PRO A 114 -0.01 46.99 -6.92
CA PRO A 114 1.03 47.87 -6.40
C PRO A 114 1.72 47.23 -5.18
N GLU A 115 3.05 47.21 -5.18
CA GLU A 115 3.85 46.77 -4.04
C GLU A 115 3.59 47.70 -2.85
N GLU A 116 2.95 47.16 -1.80
CA GLU A 116 3.00 47.80 -0.49
C GLU A 116 4.36 47.47 0.15
N VAL A 117 4.99 48.47 0.75
CA VAL A 117 6.30 48.38 1.41
C VAL A 117 6.37 47.13 2.30
N GLU A 118 7.36 46.28 2.06
CA GLU A 118 7.66 45.11 2.90
C GLU A 118 8.02 45.60 4.31
N GLU A 119 7.16 45.33 5.28
CA GLU A 119 7.54 45.44 6.70
C GLU A 119 8.44 44.26 7.04
N GLU A 120 9.62 44.53 7.63
CA GLU A 120 10.43 43.49 8.28
C GLU A 120 9.59 42.83 9.37
N ARG A 121 9.20 41.57 9.15
CA ARG A 121 8.39 40.78 10.09
C ARG A 121 9.28 39.75 10.76
N HIS A 122 9.26 39.77 12.09
CA HIS A 122 9.82 38.70 12.91
C HIS A 122 8.77 37.62 13.10
N ASP A 123 8.84 36.57 12.28
CA ASP A 123 8.05 35.38 12.49
C ASP A 123 8.57 34.60 13.71
N PRO A 124 7.70 34.00 14.53
CA PRO A 124 8.11 33.16 15.65
C PRO A 124 8.94 31.97 15.15
N ALA A 125 10.05 31.68 15.83
CA ALA A 125 10.87 30.53 15.46
C ALA A 125 10.07 29.22 15.60
N PRO A 126 10.10 28.31 14.60
CA PRO A 126 9.42 27.03 14.68
C PRO A 126 9.91 26.19 15.87
N GLN A 127 8.99 25.67 16.69
CA GLN A 127 9.30 24.93 17.94
C GLN A 127 8.93 23.43 17.91
N SER A 128 8.43 22.91 16.78
CA SER A 128 8.03 21.51 16.68
C SER A 128 9.23 20.56 16.55
N SER A 129 9.10 19.34 17.09
CA SER A 129 10.07 18.24 16.87
C SER A 129 10.13 17.77 15.42
N THR A 130 9.12 18.13 14.61
CA THR A 130 9.06 17.81 13.18
C THR A 130 8.52 19.01 12.42
N LEU A 131 9.30 19.51 11.47
CA LEU A 131 8.95 20.63 10.62
C LEU A 131 8.73 20.13 9.20
N ARG A 132 7.52 20.32 8.71
CA ARG A 132 7.18 20.05 7.32
C ARG A 132 7.48 21.29 6.49
N VAL A 133 8.31 21.12 5.47
CA VAL A 133 8.82 22.21 4.65
C VAL A 133 8.80 21.87 3.17
N GLN A 134 8.82 22.89 2.32
CA GLN A 134 9.06 22.74 0.89
C GLN A 134 10.34 23.44 0.47
N VAL A 135 11.16 22.79 -0.34
CA VAL A 135 12.42 23.36 -0.82
C VAL A 135 12.13 24.45 -1.85
N LEU A 136 12.52 25.69 -1.53
CA LEU A 136 12.41 26.84 -2.42
C LEU A 136 13.63 26.93 -3.34
N ARG A 137 14.83 26.79 -2.75
CA ARG A 137 16.12 26.82 -3.44
C ARG A 137 17.12 25.89 -2.75
N CYS A 138 18.03 25.34 -3.54
CA CYS A 138 19.12 24.49 -3.07
C CYS A 138 20.46 25.13 -3.43
N ASP A 139 21.36 25.25 -2.45
CA ASP A 139 22.77 25.61 -2.63
C ASP A 139 23.64 24.39 -2.27
N PRO A 140 24.01 23.56 -3.26
CA PRO A 140 24.82 22.37 -3.01
C PRO A 140 26.24 22.67 -2.55
N GLU A 141 26.82 23.81 -2.95
CA GLU A 141 28.20 24.17 -2.58
C GLU A 141 28.30 24.47 -1.08
N ARG A 142 27.26 25.06 -0.51
CA ARG A 142 27.15 25.35 0.94
C ARG A 142 26.45 24.26 1.74
N CYS A 143 25.87 23.27 1.06
CA CYS A 143 24.99 22.26 1.67
C CYS A 143 23.81 22.90 2.42
N GLU A 144 23.22 23.93 1.81
CA GLU A 144 22.15 24.73 2.39
C GLU A 144 20.89 24.66 1.53
N LEU A 145 19.73 24.57 2.17
CA LEU A 145 18.42 24.57 1.55
C LEU A 145 17.64 25.75 2.10
N LEU A 146 17.13 26.59 1.22
CA LEU A 146 16.12 27.58 1.58
C LEU A 146 14.76 26.89 1.50
N CYS A 147 14.03 26.85 2.60
CA CYS A 147 12.79 26.10 2.73
C CYS A 147 11.67 26.97 3.29
N SER A 148 10.46 26.83 2.75
CA SER A 148 9.26 27.43 3.33
C SER A 148 8.61 26.45 4.31
N CYS A 149 8.19 26.93 5.48
CA CYS A 149 7.55 26.12 6.51
C CYS A 149 6.04 26.05 6.32
N GLU A 150 5.47 24.86 6.55
CA GLU A 150 4.02 24.71 6.63
C GLU A 150 3.45 25.34 7.91
N ASP A 151 4.20 25.22 9.01
CA ASP A 151 3.88 25.73 10.33
C ASP A 151 5.17 26.20 11.05
N PRO A 152 5.31 27.50 11.39
CA PRO A 152 4.36 28.58 11.14
C PRO A 152 4.23 28.93 9.65
N PRO A 153 3.02 29.35 9.20
CA PRO A 153 2.75 29.57 7.78
C PRO A 153 3.46 30.82 7.23
N GLY A 154 4.11 30.66 6.09
CA GLY A 154 4.78 31.75 5.38
C GLY A 154 6.15 32.14 5.96
N THR A 155 6.72 31.28 6.81
CA THR A 155 8.05 31.45 7.38
C THR A 155 9.08 30.67 6.59
N ASP A 156 10.10 31.37 6.07
CA ASP A 156 11.22 30.76 5.39
C ASP A 156 12.38 30.51 6.36
N ILE A 157 13.00 29.33 6.24
CA ILE A 157 14.14 28.91 7.05
C ILE A 157 15.30 28.48 6.16
N LEU A 158 16.52 28.72 6.65
CA LEU A 158 17.72 28.15 6.07
C LEU A 158 18.06 26.85 6.80
N VAL A 159 18.23 25.77 6.05
CA VAL A 159 18.49 24.43 6.56
C VAL A 159 19.84 23.97 6.06
N ARG A 160 20.74 23.60 6.96
CA ARG A 160 22.03 23.01 6.61
C ARG A 160 21.97 21.51 6.75
N TYR A 161 22.30 20.79 5.68
CA TYR A 161 22.41 19.34 5.71
C TYR A 161 23.88 18.91 5.75
N THR A 162 24.13 17.73 6.31
CA THR A 162 25.48 17.16 6.31
C THR A 162 25.69 16.42 4.99
N PRO A 163 26.68 16.79 4.15
CA PRO A 163 26.98 16.04 2.95
C PRO A 163 27.57 14.68 3.31
N THR A 164 27.25 13.65 2.53
CA THR A 164 27.95 12.37 2.61
C THR A 164 29.42 12.58 2.22
N PRO A 165 30.40 12.00 2.93
CA PRO A 165 31.80 12.10 2.55
C PRO A 165 32.04 11.66 1.10
N ALA A 166 32.88 12.37 0.35
CA ALA A 166 33.16 12.12 -1.07
C ALA A 166 33.75 10.72 -1.37
N ASP A 167 34.32 10.05 -0.36
CA ASP A 167 34.88 8.70 -0.49
C ASP A 167 33.85 7.58 -0.14
N ASP A 168 32.60 7.93 0.16
CA ASP A 168 31.57 6.95 0.46
C ASP A 168 30.89 6.45 -0.84
N PRO A 169 30.95 5.15 -1.18
CA PRO A 169 30.23 4.57 -2.31
C PRO A 169 28.68 4.68 -2.19
N ARG A 170 28.18 5.28 -1.11
CA ARG A 170 26.77 5.66 -0.87
C ARG A 170 26.51 7.13 -1.22
N GLU A 171 27.16 7.70 -2.24
CA GLU A 171 27.02 9.09 -2.69
C GLU A 171 25.56 9.59 -2.52
N MET A 172 25.39 10.60 -1.65
CA MET A 172 24.16 11.40 -1.64
C MET A 172 24.18 12.22 -2.92
N ASP A 173 23.34 11.84 -3.87
CA ASP A 173 23.07 12.71 -5.01
C ASP A 173 22.60 14.07 -4.47
N ILE A 174 23.37 15.11 -4.79
CA ILE A 174 22.91 16.51 -4.74
C ILE A 174 21.55 16.65 -5.46
N ALA A 175 21.22 15.72 -6.36
CA ALA A 175 19.93 15.62 -7.05
C ALA A 175 18.74 15.18 -6.17
N LEU A 176 18.91 14.84 -4.88
CA LEU A 176 17.81 14.45 -3.98
C LEU A 176 16.92 15.63 -3.56
N PHE A 177 17.52 16.81 -3.35
CA PHE A 177 16.83 17.98 -2.80
C PHE A 177 16.60 19.03 -3.90
N GLN A 178 15.77 18.67 -4.88
CA GLN A 178 15.37 19.57 -5.96
C GLN A 178 14.37 20.62 -5.47
N GLU A 179 14.29 21.75 -6.16
CA GLU A 179 13.25 22.76 -5.90
C GLU A 179 11.85 22.14 -6.04
N GLY A 180 10.96 22.53 -5.13
CA GLY A 180 9.57 22.08 -5.07
C GLY A 180 9.32 20.76 -4.34
N VAL A 181 10.35 19.99 -3.95
CA VAL A 181 10.15 18.76 -3.16
C VAL A 181 9.77 19.08 -1.72
N GLN A 182 8.96 18.20 -1.13
CA GLN A 182 8.54 18.32 0.25
C GLN A 182 9.47 17.53 1.18
N LEU A 183 9.80 18.09 2.34
CA LEU A 183 10.64 17.45 3.35
C LEU A 183 9.97 17.48 4.73
N ASN A 184 10.20 16.44 5.53
CA ASN A 184 10.09 16.53 6.98
C ASN A 184 11.48 16.63 7.61
N LEU A 185 11.70 17.69 8.37
CA LEU A 185 12.90 17.92 9.17
C LEU A 185 12.64 17.47 10.60
N VAL A 186 13.37 16.46 11.08
CA VAL A 186 13.11 15.85 12.39
C VAL A 186 14.25 16.18 13.37
N ASP A 187 13.86 16.55 14.60
CA ASP A 187 14.73 16.89 15.72
C ASP A 187 15.78 17.96 15.36
N CYS A 188 15.31 19.11 14.86
CA CYS A 188 16.18 20.22 14.45
C CYS A 188 16.87 20.91 15.63
N LYS A 189 18.14 21.24 15.44
CA LYS A 189 18.90 22.17 16.29
C LYS A 189 19.16 23.44 15.52
N THR A 190 19.10 24.59 16.18
CA THR A 190 19.48 25.87 15.58
C THR A 190 20.93 26.18 15.94
N ASP A 191 21.75 26.54 14.94
CA ASP A 191 23.11 27.00 15.18
C ASP A 191 23.16 28.47 15.65
N ARG A 192 24.37 29.02 15.80
CA ARG A 192 24.56 30.41 16.27
C ARG A 192 24.14 31.47 15.25
N GLU A 193 24.00 31.09 13.98
CA GLU A 193 23.63 31.96 12.86
C GLU A 193 22.11 31.89 12.57
N GLY A 194 21.36 31.08 13.32
CA GLY A 194 19.92 30.90 13.12
C GLY A 194 19.57 29.80 12.11
N ILE A 195 20.56 29.01 11.67
CA ILE A 195 20.39 27.99 10.63
C ILE A 195 19.96 26.68 11.29
N PHE A 196 18.97 26.03 10.68
CA PHE A 196 18.40 24.78 11.17
C PHE A 196 19.26 23.59 10.72
N ILE A 197 19.68 22.77 11.67
CA ILE A 197 20.44 21.54 11.47
C ILE A 197 19.56 20.37 11.93
N PRO A 198 18.83 19.72 11.00
CA PRO A 198 18.00 18.56 11.30
C PRO A 198 18.84 17.34 11.67
N ARG A 199 18.32 16.49 12.56
CA ARG A 199 18.92 15.18 12.80
C ARG A 199 18.64 14.22 11.64
N LEU A 200 17.40 14.27 11.13
CA LEU A 200 16.96 13.47 9.98
C LEU A 200 16.21 14.37 9.00
N ILE A 201 16.44 14.15 7.71
CA ILE A 201 15.71 14.80 6.62
C ILE A 201 14.96 13.70 5.88
N VAL A 202 13.64 13.80 5.78
CA VAL A 202 12.78 12.79 5.13
C VAL A 202 12.19 13.39 3.85
N LEU A 203 12.54 12.81 2.70
CA LEU A 203 12.12 13.29 1.37
C LEU A 203 10.71 12.80 1.00
N GLU A 204 9.77 13.64 0.60
CA GLU A 204 8.38 13.23 0.29
C GLU A 204 7.77 12.35 1.40
N PRO A 205 7.59 12.88 2.62
CA PRO A 205 7.14 12.10 3.79
C PRO A 205 5.80 11.38 3.58
N ASP A 206 4.95 11.87 2.67
CA ASP A 206 3.66 11.26 2.32
C ASP A 206 3.79 9.93 1.56
N TYR A 207 4.92 9.69 0.90
CA TYR A 207 5.19 8.39 0.28
C TYR A 207 5.62 7.39 1.35
N LEU A 208 4.68 6.59 1.87
CA LEU A 208 4.98 5.56 2.85
C LEU A 208 5.66 4.34 2.20
N VAL A 209 6.85 4.00 2.71
CA VAL A 209 7.60 2.79 2.32
C VAL A 209 7.37 1.69 3.35
N ASP A 210 7.12 0.47 2.89
CA ASP A 210 6.94 -0.70 3.76
C ASP A 210 8.23 -1.03 4.53
N ALA A 211 8.12 -1.22 5.84
CA ALA A 211 9.25 -1.55 6.72
C ALA A 211 10.06 -2.77 6.25
N SER A 212 9.37 -3.83 5.79
CA SER A 212 10.01 -5.04 5.27
C SER A 212 10.74 -4.79 3.94
N ALA A 213 10.15 -4.03 3.01
CA ALA A 213 10.77 -3.71 1.73
C ALA A 213 12.03 -2.84 1.90
N LEU A 214 12.01 -1.90 2.85
CA LEU A 214 13.17 -1.09 3.22
C LEU A 214 14.26 -1.95 3.86
N ALA A 215 13.89 -2.84 4.78
CA ALA A 215 14.83 -3.75 5.45
C ALA A 215 15.58 -4.65 4.46
N GLU A 216 14.92 -5.13 3.40
CA GLU A 216 15.55 -5.92 2.34
C GLU A 216 16.64 -5.17 1.55
N CYS A 217 16.73 -3.84 1.69
CA CYS A 217 17.82 -3.04 1.14
C CYS A 217 19.10 -3.08 1.99
N PHE A 218 19.07 -3.71 3.17
CA PHE A 218 20.19 -3.84 4.11
C PHE A 218 20.69 -5.28 4.21
N GLN A 219 21.15 -5.83 3.09
CA GLN A 219 21.71 -7.17 3.07
C GLN A 219 23.18 -7.14 3.50
N ASP A 220 23.64 -8.21 4.16
CA ASP A 220 25.04 -8.31 4.64
C ASP A 220 26.06 -8.19 3.49
N TYR A 221 25.66 -8.49 2.26
CA TYR A 221 26.52 -8.41 1.07
C TYR A 221 26.41 -7.09 0.30
N ALA A 222 25.32 -6.33 0.48
CA ALA A 222 25.11 -5.05 -0.19
C ALA A 222 24.00 -4.24 0.52
N VAL A 223 24.30 -2.98 0.82
CA VAL A 223 23.33 -2.00 1.34
C VAL A 223 23.01 -1.02 0.21
N THR A 224 21.89 -1.23 -0.49
CA THR A 224 21.60 -0.50 -1.74
C THR A 224 20.09 -0.38 -2.05
N PRO A 225 19.63 0.77 -2.58
CA PRO A 225 18.24 0.95 -3.03
C PRO A 225 17.91 0.07 -4.26
N CYS A 226 18.92 -0.46 -4.95
CA CYS A 226 18.73 -1.35 -6.09
C CYS A 226 17.98 -2.64 -5.71
N HIS A 227 18.02 -3.07 -4.44
CA HIS A 227 17.23 -4.20 -3.97
C HIS A 227 15.72 -3.94 -4.05
N TYR A 228 15.27 -2.74 -3.67
CA TYR A 228 13.88 -2.32 -3.82
C TYR A 228 13.47 -2.27 -5.29
N PHE A 229 14.30 -1.67 -6.15
CA PHE A 229 14.04 -1.58 -7.58
C PHE A 229 13.92 -2.96 -8.25
N ARG A 230 14.86 -3.88 -7.96
CA ARG A 230 14.84 -5.26 -8.46
C ARG A 230 13.61 -6.03 -8.01
N TYR A 231 13.16 -5.81 -6.76
CA TYR A 231 12.03 -6.54 -6.18
C TYR A 231 10.73 -6.33 -6.97
N LYS A 232 10.55 -5.16 -7.61
CA LYS A 232 9.39 -4.87 -8.47
C LYS A 232 9.22 -5.86 -9.63
N PHE A 233 10.33 -6.39 -10.15
CA PHE A 233 10.34 -7.30 -11.29
C PHE A 233 10.47 -8.78 -10.89
N SER A 234 10.72 -9.05 -9.60
CA SER A 234 10.95 -10.41 -9.10
C SER A 234 9.64 -11.18 -8.95
N GLU A 235 9.60 -12.42 -9.43
CA GLU A 235 8.46 -13.32 -9.25
C GLU A 235 8.27 -13.69 -7.76
N LYS A 236 7.02 -13.90 -7.36
CA LYS A 236 6.72 -14.51 -6.06
C LYS A 236 6.92 -16.01 -6.21
N GLU A 237 7.98 -16.52 -5.59
CA GLU A 237 8.25 -17.95 -5.59
C GLU A 237 7.34 -18.66 -4.58
N ASN A 238 6.91 -19.88 -4.89
CA ASN A 238 6.28 -20.76 -3.91
C ASN A 238 7.29 -21.81 -3.43
N ARG A 239 7.88 -21.55 -2.25
CA ARG A 239 8.97 -22.33 -1.68
C ARG A 239 8.66 -22.75 -0.25
N SER A 240 9.28 -23.83 0.19
CA SER A 240 9.08 -24.41 1.51
C SER A 240 9.36 -23.44 2.66
N TYR A 241 10.35 -22.56 2.51
CA TYR A 241 10.70 -21.59 3.55
C TYR A 241 9.65 -20.47 3.72
N LEU A 242 8.96 -20.07 2.64
CA LEU A 242 7.84 -19.11 2.71
C LEU A 242 6.62 -19.73 3.38
N LEU A 243 6.32 -20.99 3.04
CA LEU A 243 5.28 -21.78 3.72
C LEU A 243 5.58 -21.92 5.22
N LEU A 244 6.83 -22.20 5.60
CA LEU A 244 7.24 -22.23 7.00
C LEU A 244 7.10 -20.86 7.68
N GLY A 245 7.36 -19.76 6.98
CA GLY A 245 7.12 -18.40 7.50
C GLY A 245 5.66 -18.12 7.81
N ASN A 246 4.78 -18.35 6.84
CA ASN A 246 3.33 -18.16 7.03
C ASN A 246 2.81 -19.04 8.17
N LEU A 247 3.29 -20.29 8.22
CA LEU A 247 2.91 -21.25 9.25
C LEU A 247 3.42 -20.84 10.65
N ALA A 248 4.66 -20.33 10.75
CA ALA A 248 5.19 -19.84 12.02
C ALA A 248 4.39 -18.65 12.56
N ASN A 249 3.97 -17.72 11.69
CA ASN A 249 3.07 -16.63 12.09
C ASN A 249 1.73 -17.16 12.60
N LEU A 250 1.10 -18.09 11.86
CA LEU A 250 -0.14 -18.73 12.32
C LEU A 250 0.05 -19.45 13.66
N PHE A 251 1.19 -20.10 13.89
CA PHE A 251 1.49 -20.72 15.18
C PHE A 251 1.52 -19.70 16.31
N LEU A 252 2.20 -18.58 16.11
CA LEU A 252 2.22 -17.50 17.10
C LEU A 252 0.81 -16.98 17.37
N ASP A 253 0.02 -16.74 16.32
CA ASP A 253 -1.34 -16.22 16.43
C ASP A 253 -2.24 -17.14 17.25
N GLU A 254 -2.30 -18.42 16.91
CA GLU A 254 -3.14 -19.40 17.58
C GLU A 254 -2.68 -19.64 19.03
N LEU A 255 -1.37 -19.66 19.29
CA LEU A 255 -0.82 -19.81 20.65
C LEU A 255 -1.11 -18.59 21.53
N VAL A 256 -1.01 -17.38 20.98
CA VAL A 256 -1.32 -16.15 21.71
C VAL A 256 -2.82 -16.07 21.99
N PHE A 257 -3.66 -16.46 21.03
CA PHE A 257 -5.12 -16.46 21.18
C PHE A 257 -5.65 -17.55 22.11
N ALA A 258 -5.02 -18.74 22.15
CA ALA A 258 -5.48 -19.88 22.92
C ALA A 258 -5.66 -19.58 24.42
N LYS A 259 -6.75 -20.09 25.00
CA LYS A 259 -6.99 -20.00 26.46
C LYS A 259 -5.91 -20.75 27.25
N ASP A 260 -5.55 -21.93 26.76
CA ASP A 260 -4.48 -22.77 27.28
C ASP A 260 -3.53 -23.14 26.12
N PRO A 261 -2.44 -22.38 25.93
CA PRO A 261 -1.50 -22.62 24.83
C PRO A 261 -0.73 -23.94 24.95
N GLU A 262 -0.63 -24.55 26.16
CA GLU A 262 0.09 -25.81 26.35
C GLU A 262 -0.67 -27.00 25.74
N GLN A 263 -2.00 -26.95 25.75
CA GLN A 263 -2.87 -28.01 25.24
C GLN A 263 -3.10 -27.94 23.72
N LEU A 264 -2.69 -26.85 23.06
CA LEU A 264 -2.89 -26.68 21.63
C LEU A 264 -2.08 -27.70 20.82
N SER A 265 -2.75 -28.44 19.94
CA SER A 265 -2.11 -29.47 19.13
C SER A 265 -1.51 -28.93 17.84
N PHE A 266 -0.26 -29.31 17.56
CA PHE A 266 0.40 -29.02 16.28
C PHE A 266 -0.43 -29.51 15.08
N ASP A 267 -1.00 -30.71 15.16
CA ASP A 267 -1.70 -31.33 14.03
C ASP A 267 -2.97 -30.57 13.67
N GLU A 268 -3.66 -30.00 14.67
CA GLU A 268 -4.86 -29.18 14.48
C GLU A 268 -4.53 -27.85 13.80
N VAL A 269 -3.51 -27.13 14.29
CA VAL A 269 -3.10 -25.84 13.72
C VAL A 269 -2.47 -26.02 12.33
N PHE A 270 -1.71 -27.09 12.12
CA PHE A 270 -1.17 -27.42 10.82
C PHE A 270 -2.26 -27.70 9.80
N LEU A 271 -3.28 -28.50 10.18
CA LEU A 271 -4.41 -28.79 9.32
C LEU A 271 -5.20 -27.52 8.98
N LEU A 272 -5.34 -26.60 9.94
CA LEU A 272 -5.90 -25.28 9.70
C LEU A 272 -5.12 -24.57 8.60
N SER A 273 -3.79 -24.43 8.72
CA SER A 273 -2.91 -23.81 7.72
C SER A 273 -3.07 -24.42 6.32
N PHE A 274 -3.06 -25.75 6.24
CA PHE A 274 -3.21 -26.47 4.99
C PHE A 274 -4.52 -26.13 4.28
N LYS A 275 -5.62 -26.00 5.03
CA LYS A 275 -6.92 -25.58 4.49
C LYS A 275 -6.94 -24.11 4.05
N GLN A 276 -6.08 -23.25 4.61
CA GLN A 276 -6.01 -21.83 4.23
C GLN A 276 -5.29 -21.62 2.90
N SER A 277 -4.15 -22.32 2.72
CA SER A 277 -3.25 -22.16 1.58
C SER A 277 -2.98 -23.49 0.85
N PRO A 278 -4.04 -24.21 0.43
CA PRO A 278 -3.91 -25.56 -0.08
C PRO A 278 -3.13 -25.62 -1.40
N PHE A 279 -3.17 -24.56 -2.20
CA PHE A 279 -2.43 -24.45 -3.47
C PHE A 279 -0.96 -24.33 -3.22
N GLU A 280 -0.58 -23.44 -2.31
CA GLU A 280 0.80 -23.19 -1.98
C GLU A 280 1.46 -24.48 -1.46
N TYR A 281 0.75 -25.28 -0.63
CA TYR A 281 1.23 -26.61 -0.21
C TYR A 281 1.28 -27.66 -1.33
N THR A 282 0.39 -27.58 -2.32
CA THR A 282 0.26 -28.59 -3.38
C THR A 282 1.19 -28.33 -4.56
N SER A 283 1.43 -27.07 -4.92
CA SER A 283 2.30 -26.64 -6.02
C SER A 283 3.75 -26.41 -5.60
N CYS A 284 4.08 -26.45 -4.31
CA CYS A 284 5.45 -26.23 -3.84
C CYS A 284 6.35 -27.41 -4.21
N GLU A 285 7.28 -27.16 -5.13
CA GLU A 285 8.27 -28.15 -5.63
C GLU A 285 9.08 -28.77 -4.50
N ASP A 286 9.55 -27.94 -3.55
CA ASP A 286 10.41 -28.35 -2.43
C ASP A 286 9.80 -29.41 -1.50
N ILE A 287 8.47 -29.60 -1.53
CA ILE A 287 7.74 -30.54 -0.66
C ILE A 287 6.87 -31.49 -1.48
N GLN A 288 7.09 -31.60 -2.78
CA GLN A 288 6.28 -32.44 -3.65
C GLN A 288 6.43 -33.92 -3.26
N SER A 289 7.66 -34.37 -2.97
CA SER A 289 7.91 -35.75 -2.56
C SER A 289 7.42 -36.02 -1.13
N ASN A 290 7.00 -37.26 -0.87
CA ASN A 290 6.58 -37.68 0.48
C ASN A 290 7.72 -37.57 1.51
N ALA A 291 8.98 -37.75 1.08
CA ALA A 291 10.13 -37.63 1.97
C ALA A 291 10.38 -36.17 2.38
N ASP A 292 10.34 -35.25 1.42
CA ASP A 292 10.57 -33.83 1.68
C ASP A 292 9.41 -33.21 2.46
N PHE A 293 8.17 -33.62 2.18
CA PHE A 293 7.01 -33.22 2.97
C PHE A 293 7.14 -33.65 4.43
N ARG A 294 7.61 -34.88 4.71
CA ARG A 294 7.88 -35.33 6.09
C ARG A 294 8.97 -34.50 6.76
N GLN A 295 10.04 -34.14 6.05
CA GLN A 295 11.07 -33.26 6.61
C GLN A 295 10.54 -31.86 6.90
N PHE A 296 9.71 -31.32 6.02
CA PHE A 296 9.01 -30.05 6.22
C PHE A 296 8.13 -30.11 7.48
N MET A 297 7.33 -31.18 7.64
CA MET A 297 6.50 -31.40 8.82
C MET A 297 7.32 -31.45 10.12
N LEU A 298 8.48 -32.14 10.13
CA LEU A 298 9.36 -32.18 11.29
C LEU A 298 9.92 -30.80 11.65
N LYS A 299 10.31 -30.00 10.64
CA LYS A 299 10.76 -28.62 10.85
C LYS A 299 9.64 -27.74 11.39
N ALA A 300 8.44 -27.83 10.81
CA ALA A 300 7.26 -27.10 11.25
C ALA A 300 6.91 -27.44 12.70
N LYS A 301 6.89 -28.74 13.04
CA LYS A 301 6.64 -29.20 14.41
C LYS A 301 7.67 -28.66 15.39
N SER A 302 8.97 -28.69 15.03
CA SER A 302 10.01 -28.09 15.88
C SER A 302 9.80 -26.59 16.09
N GLN A 303 9.39 -25.84 15.06
CA GLN A 303 9.12 -24.40 15.21
C GLN A 303 7.88 -24.14 16.08
N PHE A 304 6.81 -24.92 15.92
CA PHE A 304 5.63 -24.84 16.77
C PHE A 304 5.98 -25.01 18.25
N GLU A 305 6.76 -26.05 18.57
CA GLU A 305 7.22 -26.32 19.94
C GLU A 305 8.07 -25.18 20.50
N ASN A 306 8.97 -24.61 19.69
CA ASN A 306 9.79 -23.48 20.10
C ASN A 306 8.95 -22.22 20.36
N ILE A 307 7.98 -21.92 19.49
CA ILE A 307 7.09 -20.76 19.65
C ILE A 307 6.21 -20.96 20.89
N ARG A 308 5.66 -22.16 21.09
CA ARG A 308 4.88 -22.52 22.29
C ARG A 308 5.68 -22.28 23.56
N ARG A 309 6.92 -22.76 23.61
CA ARG A 309 7.84 -22.52 24.73
C ARG A 309 8.07 -21.02 24.97
N VAL A 310 8.29 -20.24 23.92
CA VAL A 310 8.47 -18.79 24.05
C VAL A 310 7.23 -18.10 24.61
N VAL A 311 6.04 -18.47 24.12
CA VAL A 311 4.76 -17.91 24.58
C VAL A 311 4.45 -18.30 26.03
N CYS A 312 4.77 -19.54 26.44
CA CYS A 312 4.44 -20.05 27.78
C CYS A 312 5.50 -19.69 28.83
N ASP A 313 6.79 -19.73 28.47
CA ASP A 313 7.89 -19.60 29.43
C ASP A 313 8.57 -18.23 29.35
N ASP A 314 8.95 -17.78 28.15
CA ASP A 314 9.81 -16.60 27.97
C ASP A 314 9.01 -15.29 28.06
N PHE A 315 7.80 -15.24 27.49
CA PHE A 315 6.93 -14.05 27.52
C PHE A 315 6.56 -13.62 28.95
N PRO A 316 6.10 -14.52 29.85
CA PRO A 316 5.82 -14.14 31.23
C PRO A 316 7.05 -13.63 31.99
N GLN A 317 8.23 -14.20 31.75
CA GLN A 317 9.49 -13.74 32.37
C GLN A 317 9.86 -12.31 31.94
N LEU A 318 9.49 -11.93 30.72
CA LEU A 318 9.65 -10.59 30.19
C LEU A 318 8.49 -9.66 30.53
N GLY A 319 7.49 -10.12 31.30
CA GLY A 319 6.31 -9.33 31.65
C GLY A 319 5.43 -9.00 30.44
N ILE A 320 5.37 -9.88 29.44
CA ILE A 320 4.45 -9.80 28.30
C ILE A 320 3.19 -10.56 28.69
N ASP A 321 2.08 -9.85 28.88
CA ASP A 321 0.77 -10.46 29.15
C ASP A 321 -0.02 -10.62 27.85
N LEU A 322 -0.36 -11.87 27.51
CA LEU A 322 -1.12 -12.20 26.30
C LEU A 322 -2.47 -11.49 26.20
N ARG A 323 -3.06 -11.04 27.31
CA ARG A 323 -4.31 -10.26 27.34
C ARG A 323 -4.15 -8.81 26.92
N HIS A 324 -2.91 -8.33 26.84
CA HIS A 324 -2.54 -6.99 26.38
C HIS A 324 -1.74 -7.04 25.06
N CYS A 325 -1.63 -8.24 24.44
CA CYS A 325 -1.01 -8.43 23.14
C CYS A 325 -2.03 -8.23 22.00
N THR A 326 -1.67 -7.39 21.04
CA THR A 326 -2.35 -7.27 19.75
C THR A 326 -1.53 -8.00 18.69
N LEU A 327 -2.21 -8.83 17.89
CA LEU A 327 -1.62 -9.54 16.74
C LEU A 327 -1.81 -8.74 15.46
N GLU A 328 -0.77 -8.67 14.63
CA GLU A 328 -0.79 -7.98 13.35
C GLU A 328 -1.22 -6.47 13.35
N PRO A 329 -0.88 -5.65 14.37
CA PRO A 329 -1.23 -4.23 14.32
C PRO A 329 -0.45 -3.51 13.21
N SER A 330 -1.14 -2.60 12.53
CA SER A 330 -0.57 -1.77 11.47
C SER A 330 -0.38 -0.33 11.93
N PHE A 331 0.64 0.34 11.38
CA PHE A 331 1.00 1.71 11.71
C PHE A 331 1.40 2.50 10.47
N PHE A 332 1.06 3.79 10.47
CA PHE A 332 1.53 4.78 9.51
C PHE A 332 2.35 5.83 10.24
N SER A 333 3.48 6.25 9.65
CA SER A 333 4.30 7.33 10.17
C SER A 333 4.67 8.26 9.04
N GLU A 334 3.90 9.34 8.89
CA GLU A 334 4.21 10.47 8.02
C GLU A 334 5.53 11.15 8.46
N LYS A 335 5.78 11.25 9.78
CA LYS A 335 7.03 11.77 10.36
C LYS A 335 8.29 11.18 9.71
N TYR A 336 8.30 9.87 9.45
CA TYR A 336 9.45 9.16 8.86
C TYR A 336 9.19 8.62 7.44
N GLY A 337 7.98 8.75 6.92
CA GLY A 337 7.56 8.19 5.64
C GLY A 337 7.55 6.66 5.60
N PHE A 338 7.09 6.02 6.68
CA PHE A 338 7.02 4.56 6.82
C PHE A 338 5.60 4.06 7.03
N GLN A 339 5.36 2.84 6.57
CA GLN A 339 4.25 2.01 7.01
C GLN A 339 4.76 0.62 7.38
N GLY A 340 4.04 -0.06 8.25
CA GLY A 340 4.35 -1.45 8.54
C GLY A 340 3.33 -2.13 9.41
N ARG A 341 3.43 -3.46 9.40
CA ARG A 341 2.62 -4.36 10.20
C ARG A 341 3.54 -5.18 11.09
N LEU A 342 3.30 -5.12 12.39
CA LEU A 342 4.05 -5.88 13.41
C LEU A 342 3.45 -7.27 13.57
N ASP A 343 4.25 -8.28 13.88
CA ASP A 343 3.69 -9.60 14.21
C ASP A 343 2.97 -9.56 15.57
N LEU A 344 3.62 -9.02 16.61
CA LEU A 344 3.02 -8.86 17.94
C LEU A 344 3.44 -7.55 18.62
N LEU A 345 2.46 -6.85 19.18
CA LEU A 345 2.65 -5.68 20.05
C LEU A 345 2.00 -5.93 21.40
N HIS A 346 2.76 -5.78 22.48
CA HIS A 346 2.25 -5.69 23.83
C HIS A 346 2.33 -4.24 24.31
N LEU A 347 1.18 -3.63 24.58
CA LEU A 347 1.09 -2.25 25.05
C LEU A 347 0.56 -2.26 26.48
N MET A 348 1.29 -1.63 27.41
CA MET A 348 0.81 -1.52 28.80
C MET A 348 -0.49 -0.69 28.85
N PRO A 349 -1.42 -0.97 29.79
CA PRO A 349 -2.72 -0.27 29.89
C PRO A 349 -2.65 1.26 30.03
N ASP A 350 -1.51 1.81 30.45
CA ASP A 350 -1.26 3.24 30.60
C ASP A 350 -0.50 3.86 29.41
N ASN A 351 -0.27 3.07 28.34
CA ASN A 351 0.55 3.41 27.19
C ASN A 351 1.92 3.99 27.57
N ARG A 352 2.52 3.57 28.70
CA ARG A 352 3.84 4.05 29.10
C ARG A 352 4.98 3.22 28.55
N GLU A 353 4.72 1.97 28.20
CA GLU A 353 5.73 1.02 27.74
C GLU A 353 5.14 0.14 26.64
N ALA A 354 5.95 -0.14 25.63
CA ALA A 354 5.60 -0.99 24.52
C ALA A 354 6.66 -2.09 24.33
N LYS A 355 6.21 -3.32 24.07
CA LYS A 355 7.08 -4.44 23.72
C LYS A 355 6.69 -4.96 22.35
N ILE A 356 7.66 -4.98 21.46
CA ILE A 356 7.52 -5.39 20.06
C ILE A 356 8.19 -6.74 19.90
N VAL A 357 7.50 -7.68 19.24
CA VAL A 357 8.07 -8.98 18.86
C VAL A 357 7.88 -9.19 17.35
N GLU A 358 8.99 -9.31 16.62
CA GLU A 358 9.03 -9.63 15.19
C GLU A 358 9.46 -11.09 15.00
N LEU A 359 8.68 -11.89 14.27
CA LEU A 359 8.92 -13.32 14.07
C LEU A 359 9.76 -13.59 12.81
N LYS A 360 10.78 -14.43 12.96
CA LYS A 360 11.61 -14.94 11.86
C LYS A 360 11.67 -16.46 11.87
N SER A 361 11.11 -17.07 10.83
CA SER A 361 11.09 -18.54 10.63
C SER A 361 12.33 -19.10 9.92
N GLY A 362 13.16 -18.21 9.36
CA GLY A 362 14.33 -18.56 8.58
C GLY A 362 15.49 -19.17 9.38
N ARG A 363 16.62 -19.34 8.71
CA ARG A 363 17.85 -19.82 9.36
C ARG A 363 18.34 -18.79 10.38
N LEU A 364 19.00 -19.28 11.43
CA LEU A 364 19.65 -18.39 12.39
C LEU A 364 20.77 -17.57 11.72
N PRO A 365 20.99 -16.32 12.16
CA PRO A 365 22.11 -15.51 11.71
C PRO A 365 23.44 -16.23 11.90
N TYR A 366 24.35 -16.06 10.94
CA TYR A 366 25.68 -16.66 11.04
C TYR A 366 26.61 -15.81 11.94
N PRO A 367 27.43 -16.43 12.81
CA PRO A 367 27.47 -17.86 13.13
C PRO A 367 26.30 -18.26 14.05
N PRO A 368 25.63 -19.42 13.80
CA PRO A 368 24.40 -19.80 14.51
C PRO A 368 24.58 -20.07 16.01
N GLY A 369 25.81 -20.32 16.46
CA GLY A 369 26.14 -20.49 17.89
C GLY A 369 26.20 -19.18 18.67
N ASN A 370 26.15 -18.01 18.01
CA ASN A 370 26.07 -16.73 18.70
C ASN A 370 24.60 -16.38 18.97
N ASN A 371 24.20 -16.59 20.23
CA ASN A 371 22.84 -16.38 20.71
C ASN A 371 22.40 -14.90 20.73
N GLY A 372 23.32 -13.95 20.63
CA GLY A 372 23.01 -12.51 20.55
C GLY A 372 23.06 -11.94 19.12
N LYS A 373 23.49 -12.71 18.11
CA LYS A 373 23.68 -12.17 16.76
C LYS A 373 22.32 -11.90 16.09
N ILE A 374 22.15 -10.71 15.54
CA ILE A 374 21.01 -10.36 14.70
C ILE A 374 21.52 -10.12 13.27
N ALA A 375 20.73 -10.50 12.27
CA ALA A 375 21.03 -10.20 10.87
C ALA A 375 20.65 -8.75 10.58
N LEU A 376 21.43 -8.03 9.77
CA LEU A 376 21.28 -6.58 9.61
C LEU A 376 19.87 -6.17 9.15
N HIS A 377 19.33 -6.83 8.11
CA HIS A 377 17.96 -6.58 7.65
C HIS A 377 16.89 -6.82 8.74
N HIS A 378 17.05 -7.84 9.60
CA HIS A 378 16.11 -8.04 10.71
C HIS A 378 16.22 -6.93 11.77
N GLU A 379 17.43 -6.47 12.06
CA GLU A 379 17.69 -5.36 12.98
C GLU A 379 17.08 -4.05 12.45
N VAL A 380 17.27 -3.78 11.16
CA VAL A 380 16.67 -2.63 10.46
C VAL A 380 15.16 -2.66 10.52
N GLN A 381 14.52 -3.79 10.18
CA GLN A 381 13.07 -3.90 10.20
C GLN A 381 12.51 -3.59 11.60
N THR A 382 13.16 -4.14 12.63
CA THR A 382 12.80 -3.92 14.04
C THR A 382 13.02 -2.46 14.47
N ALA A 383 14.09 -1.82 14.01
CA ALA A 383 14.36 -0.41 14.26
C ALA A 383 13.31 0.51 13.61
N VAL A 384 12.87 0.21 12.39
CA VAL A 384 11.79 0.94 11.70
C VAL A 384 10.49 0.84 12.50
N TYR A 385 10.12 -0.37 12.97
CA TYR A 385 8.95 -0.52 13.83
C TYR A 385 9.04 0.29 15.11
N ARG A 386 10.18 0.26 15.80
CA ARG A 386 10.41 1.08 17.00
C ARG A 386 10.21 2.58 16.72
N MET A 387 10.74 3.09 15.60
CA MET A 387 10.55 4.49 15.20
C MET A 387 9.07 4.84 14.95
N MET A 388 8.30 3.92 14.35
CA MET A 388 6.86 4.12 14.15
C MET A 388 6.09 4.12 15.48
N ILE A 389 6.39 3.18 16.39
CA ILE A 389 5.75 3.11 17.72
C ILE A 389 6.07 4.35 18.56
N GLU A 390 7.32 4.81 18.53
CA GLU A 390 7.75 6.08 19.14
C GLU A 390 6.90 7.26 18.63
N SER A 391 6.70 7.34 17.31
CA SER A 391 5.91 8.40 16.70
C SER A 391 4.41 8.32 17.01
N VAL A 392 3.84 7.11 17.04
CA VAL A 392 2.38 6.91 17.18
C VAL A 392 1.92 7.10 18.62
N PHE A 393 2.71 6.62 19.58
CA PHE A 393 2.35 6.65 21.00
C PHE A 393 3.07 7.73 21.82
N ASP A 394 3.92 8.54 21.19
CA ASP A 394 4.73 9.58 21.85
C ASP A 394 5.56 9.02 23.03
N LEU A 395 6.21 7.88 22.76
CA LEU A 395 6.97 7.12 23.74
C LEU A 395 8.47 7.42 23.64
N ASP A 396 9.13 7.58 24.79
CA ASP A 396 10.60 7.61 24.83
C ASP A 396 11.17 6.26 24.36
N LYS A 397 12.22 6.31 23.54
CA LYS A 397 12.91 5.13 22.99
C LYS A 397 13.29 4.08 24.04
N ARG A 398 13.57 4.50 25.28
CA ARG A 398 13.95 3.62 26.41
C ARG A 398 12.78 2.82 26.97
N LYS A 399 11.55 3.16 26.61
CA LYS A 399 10.32 2.47 27.02
C LYS A 399 9.77 1.57 25.92
N ILE A 400 10.53 1.34 24.86
CA ILE A 400 10.17 0.46 23.76
C ILE A 400 11.20 -0.66 23.66
N ASP A 401 10.82 -1.84 24.14
CA ASP A 401 11.63 -3.05 23.99
C ASP A 401 11.29 -3.71 22.66
N ALA A 402 12.29 -3.89 21.81
CA ALA A 402 12.10 -4.50 20.50
C ALA A 402 12.89 -5.81 20.39
N ALA A 403 12.18 -6.91 20.28
CA ALA A 403 12.72 -8.26 20.22
C ALA A 403 12.42 -8.95 18.89
N ILE A 404 13.34 -9.80 18.45
CA ILE A 404 13.21 -10.65 17.28
C ILE A 404 13.11 -12.09 17.76
N LEU A 405 12.01 -12.74 17.44
CA LEU A 405 11.74 -14.15 17.73
C LEU A 405 12.24 -15.02 16.59
N TYR A 406 13.35 -15.71 16.78
CA TYR A 406 13.84 -16.73 15.85
C TYR A 406 13.20 -18.09 16.16
N ALA A 407 12.22 -18.50 15.35
CA ALA A 407 11.48 -19.76 15.56
C ALA A 407 12.37 -21.02 15.46
N THR A 408 13.53 -20.92 14.80
CA THR A 408 14.48 -22.03 14.62
C THR A 408 15.51 -22.16 15.75
N GLY A 409 15.50 -21.27 16.75
CA GLY A 409 16.39 -21.34 17.91
C GLY A 409 16.22 -22.66 18.66
N LYS A 410 17.33 -23.38 18.91
CA LYS A 410 17.33 -24.72 19.52
C LYS A 410 17.57 -24.71 21.03
N GLN A 411 18.16 -23.64 21.55
CA GLN A 411 18.49 -23.52 22.96
C GLN A 411 17.38 -22.72 23.64
N PRO A 412 16.71 -23.27 24.67
CA PRO A 412 15.73 -22.53 25.44
C PRO A 412 16.30 -21.20 25.96
N GLY A 413 15.50 -20.14 25.89
CA GLY A 413 15.88 -18.78 26.29
C GLY A 413 16.70 -17.98 25.27
N THR A 414 17.04 -18.53 24.09
CA THR A 414 17.86 -17.83 23.07
C THR A 414 17.09 -17.48 21.78
N ASN A 415 15.80 -17.83 21.74
CA ASN A 415 14.91 -17.54 20.62
C ASN A 415 14.61 -16.04 20.49
N LEU A 416 14.49 -15.33 21.60
CA LEU A 416 14.29 -13.87 21.62
C LEU A 416 15.62 -13.15 21.65
N ARG A 417 15.85 -12.25 20.69
CA ARG A 417 17.05 -11.42 20.59
C ARG A 417 16.65 -9.95 20.54
N PHE A 418 17.20 -9.13 21.43
CA PHE A 418 16.83 -7.72 21.56
C PHE A 418 17.68 -6.84 20.64
N ALA A 419 17.00 -6.02 19.83
CA ALA A 419 17.65 -5.08 18.93
C ALA A 419 18.02 -3.79 19.67
N ALA A 420 19.29 -3.41 19.61
CA ALA A 420 19.78 -2.23 20.31
C ALA A 420 19.30 -0.92 19.63
N VAL A 421 19.34 0.19 20.37
CA VAL A 421 19.01 1.53 19.86
C VAL A 421 20.27 2.22 19.34
N TRP A 422 20.40 2.37 18.02
CA TRP A 422 21.59 2.91 17.37
C TRP A 422 21.19 4.09 16.48
N GLN A 423 21.55 5.32 16.88
CA GLN A 423 21.15 6.54 16.15
C GLN A 423 21.73 6.60 14.73
N ASP A 424 22.96 6.12 14.53
CA ASP A 424 23.57 6.02 13.20
C ASP A 424 22.83 5.05 12.27
N LEU A 425 22.18 4.02 12.82
CA LEU A 425 21.36 3.10 12.03
C LEU A 425 20.07 3.79 11.58
N GLU A 426 19.40 4.52 12.47
CA GLU A 426 18.21 5.33 12.11
C GLU A 426 18.53 6.32 10.98
N ARG A 427 19.69 6.99 11.04
CA ARG A 427 20.14 7.89 9.97
C ARG A 427 20.28 7.14 8.64
N GLN A 428 20.99 6.01 8.64
CA GLN A 428 21.17 5.19 7.44
C GLN A 428 19.84 4.66 6.86
N ILE A 429 18.88 4.32 7.73
CA ILE A 429 17.54 3.88 7.33
C ILE A 429 16.81 5.00 6.58
N ILE A 430 16.84 6.23 7.10
CA ILE A 430 16.22 7.39 6.44
C ILE A 430 16.96 7.76 5.14
N GLU A 431 18.29 7.71 5.12
CA GLU A 431 19.08 7.92 3.91
C GLU A 431 18.73 6.89 2.82
N MET A 432 18.64 5.60 3.17
CA MET A 432 18.23 4.55 2.25
C MET A 432 16.81 4.79 1.72
N ARG A 433 15.88 5.17 2.61
CA ARG A 433 14.51 5.51 2.20
C ARG A 433 14.49 6.67 1.20
N ASN A 434 15.22 7.74 1.46
CA ASN A 434 15.28 8.88 0.55
C ASN A 434 15.84 8.48 -0.83
N ARG A 435 16.84 7.60 -0.87
CA ARG A 435 17.37 7.04 -2.13
C ARG A 435 16.34 6.19 -2.89
N ILE A 436 15.52 5.42 -2.18
CA ILE A 436 14.39 4.69 -2.79
C ILE A 436 13.41 5.67 -3.43
N ILE A 437 13.00 6.71 -2.69
CA ILE A 437 12.08 7.74 -3.23
C ILE A 437 12.68 8.46 -4.43
N ALA A 438 13.97 8.74 -4.41
CA ALA A 438 14.66 9.34 -5.55
C ALA A 438 14.61 8.48 -6.80
N HIS A 439 14.79 7.15 -6.66
CA HIS A 439 14.60 6.23 -7.78
C HIS A 439 13.16 6.25 -8.30
N GLU A 440 12.15 6.31 -7.42
CA GLU A 440 10.75 6.43 -7.83
C GLU A 440 10.49 7.76 -8.57
N GLN A 441 11.00 8.88 -8.06
CA GLN A 441 10.89 10.19 -8.71
C GLN A 441 11.61 10.21 -10.06
N ALA A 442 12.78 9.57 -10.18
CA ALA A 442 13.51 9.43 -11.43
C ALA A 442 12.71 8.63 -12.47
N LEU A 443 11.98 7.57 -12.06
CA LEU A 443 11.07 6.85 -12.96
C LEU A 443 9.91 7.75 -13.45
N ILE A 444 9.34 8.56 -12.55
CA ILE A 444 8.17 9.39 -12.86
C ILE A 444 8.54 10.57 -13.76
N ARG A 445 9.59 11.32 -13.40
CA ARG A 445 10.01 12.57 -14.06
C ARG A 445 10.97 12.35 -15.22
N GLY A 446 11.80 11.31 -15.14
CA GLY A 446 12.83 11.00 -16.13
C GLY A 446 12.26 10.45 -17.43
N ASP A 447 13.14 9.92 -18.28
CA ASP A 447 12.80 9.35 -19.58
C ASP A 447 13.25 7.88 -19.71
N ASN A 448 13.29 7.36 -20.93
CA ASN A 448 13.74 5.98 -21.17
C ASN A 448 15.24 5.80 -20.89
N GLN A 449 16.06 6.85 -21.01
CA GLN A 449 17.49 6.79 -20.67
C GLN A 449 17.68 6.77 -19.16
N THR A 450 16.86 7.52 -18.41
CA THR A 450 16.85 7.47 -16.94
C THR A 450 16.53 6.05 -16.44
N VAL A 451 15.53 5.40 -17.03
CA VAL A 451 15.20 3.99 -16.70
C VAL A 451 16.38 3.07 -16.98
N GLU A 452 17.03 3.21 -18.15
CA GLU A 452 18.19 2.41 -18.52
C GLU A 452 19.36 2.62 -17.55
N ALA A 453 19.59 3.85 -17.08
CA ALA A 453 20.59 4.16 -16.06
C ALA A 453 20.31 3.45 -14.72
N LEU A 454 19.04 3.38 -14.28
CA LEU A 454 18.66 2.64 -13.06
C LEU A 454 18.92 1.13 -13.20
N PHE A 455 18.64 0.54 -14.36
CA PHE A 455 19.00 -0.86 -14.63
C PHE A 455 20.51 -1.06 -14.65
N ASN A 456 21.27 -0.16 -15.25
CA ASN A 456 22.73 -0.21 -15.24
C ASN A 456 23.30 -0.12 -13.82
N GLY A 457 22.74 0.75 -12.97
CA GLY A 457 23.08 0.83 -11.55
C GLY A 457 22.80 -0.49 -10.82
N LEU A 458 21.65 -1.12 -11.09
CA LEU A 458 21.35 -2.46 -10.56
C LEU A 458 22.38 -3.50 -11.04
N PHE A 459 22.78 -3.49 -12.31
CA PHE A 459 23.76 -4.44 -12.85
C PHE A 459 25.15 -4.25 -12.25
N ALA A 460 25.57 -3.02 -11.98
CA ALA A 460 26.83 -2.70 -11.31
C ALA A 460 26.92 -3.36 -9.94
N THR A 461 25.81 -3.42 -9.18
CA THR A 461 25.80 -4.09 -7.85
C THR A 461 26.22 -5.56 -7.89
N ALA A 462 25.99 -6.27 -9.00
CA ALA A 462 26.38 -7.67 -9.14
C ALA A 462 27.79 -7.84 -9.72
N ALA A 463 28.24 -6.89 -10.54
CA ALA A 463 29.52 -6.94 -11.26
C ALA A 463 30.70 -6.42 -10.43
N GLU A 464 30.52 -5.31 -9.71
CA GLU A 464 31.61 -4.54 -9.09
C GLU A 464 31.82 -4.89 -7.61
N THR A 465 30.84 -5.54 -6.98
CA THR A 465 30.94 -5.92 -5.57
C THR A 465 31.60 -7.30 -5.43
N GLU A 466 32.75 -7.35 -4.75
CA GLU A 466 33.62 -8.54 -4.66
C GLU A 466 32.94 -9.76 -3.99
N LYS A 467 32.07 -9.54 -2.99
CA LYS A 467 31.51 -10.61 -2.11
C LYS A 467 29.99 -10.74 -2.22
N VAL A 468 29.48 -10.81 -3.44
CA VAL A 468 28.04 -11.00 -3.68
C VAL A 468 27.70 -12.50 -3.77
N PRO A 469 26.63 -12.97 -3.11
CA PRO A 469 26.18 -14.35 -3.23
C PRO A 469 25.88 -14.73 -4.68
N ALA A 470 26.25 -15.97 -5.05
CA ALA A 470 26.04 -16.48 -6.41
C ALA A 470 24.57 -16.36 -6.87
N PHE A 471 23.61 -16.69 -5.99
CA PHE A 471 22.18 -16.60 -6.32
C PHE A 471 21.75 -15.18 -6.72
N TYR A 472 22.28 -14.14 -6.07
CA TYR A 472 21.94 -12.75 -6.39
C TYR A 472 22.58 -12.36 -7.72
N ARG A 473 23.87 -12.69 -7.90
CA ARG A 473 24.59 -12.40 -9.14
C ARG A 473 23.92 -13.06 -10.34
N THR A 474 23.52 -14.32 -10.24
CA THR A 474 22.79 -15.03 -11.30
C THR A 474 21.51 -14.29 -11.69
N ARG A 475 20.64 -13.95 -10.72
CA ARG A 475 19.37 -13.27 -11.01
C ARG A 475 19.55 -11.90 -11.68
N VAL A 476 20.53 -11.12 -11.22
CA VAL A 476 20.80 -9.79 -11.80
C VAL A 476 21.36 -9.91 -13.22
N MET A 477 22.23 -10.89 -13.48
CA MET A 477 22.76 -11.15 -14.82
C MET A 477 21.69 -11.70 -15.77
N GLU A 478 20.76 -12.53 -15.30
CA GLU A 478 19.60 -12.97 -16.10
C GLU A 478 18.75 -11.79 -16.57
N MET A 479 18.49 -10.80 -15.69
CA MET A 479 17.80 -9.57 -16.07
C MET A 479 18.57 -8.78 -17.12
N ARG A 480 19.90 -8.68 -16.97
CA ARG A 480 20.77 -8.01 -17.93
C ARG A 480 20.72 -8.67 -19.30
N GLU A 481 20.93 -9.98 -19.35
CA GLU A 481 20.89 -10.75 -20.60
C GLU A 481 19.54 -10.63 -21.31
N LEU A 482 18.44 -10.65 -20.55
CA LEU A 482 17.10 -10.49 -21.11
C LEU A 482 16.93 -9.12 -21.77
N LEU A 483 17.33 -8.04 -21.10
CA LEU A 483 17.24 -6.69 -21.66
C LEU A 483 18.18 -6.49 -22.86
N GLU A 484 19.39 -7.05 -22.84
CA GLU A 484 20.34 -6.98 -23.96
C GLU A 484 19.80 -7.67 -25.22
N ARG A 485 19.01 -8.74 -25.07
CA ARG A 485 18.36 -9.45 -26.20
C ARG A 485 17.13 -8.73 -26.76
N CYS A 486 16.59 -7.75 -26.05
CA CYS A 486 15.40 -7.01 -26.50
C CYS A 486 15.73 -6.00 -27.59
N SER A 487 14.84 -5.88 -28.57
CA SER A 487 14.89 -4.83 -29.59
C SER A 487 14.66 -3.44 -28.96
N ALA A 488 15.06 -2.39 -29.68
CA ALA A 488 14.82 -1.01 -29.25
C ALA A 488 13.33 -0.70 -28.99
N LEU A 489 12.42 -1.26 -29.79
CA LEU A 489 10.98 -1.09 -29.61
C LEU A 489 10.47 -1.79 -28.34
N GLU A 490 10.93 -3.01 -28.07
CA GLU A 490 10.55 -3.76 -26.86
C GLU A 490 11.04 -3.04 -25.60
N LYS A 491 12.28 -2.55 -25.60
CA LYS A 491 12.81 -1.70 -24.51
C LYS A 491 12.00 -0.42 -24.35
N ALA A 492 11.71 0.28 -25.45
CA ALA A 492 10.94 1.53 -25.39
C ALA A 492 9.52 1.31 -24.85
N TYR A 493 8.84 0.24 -25.26
CA TYR A 493 7.54 -0.17 -24.75
C TYR A 493 7.60 -0.47 -23.25
N PHE A 494 8.56 -1.30 -22.83
CA PHE A 494 8.76 -1.67 -21.43
C PHE A 494 9.08 -0.46 -20.55
N TYR A 495 10.08 0.33 -20.91
CA TYR A 495 10.49 1.52 -20.17
C TYR A 495 9.36 2.56 -20.07
N ARG A 496 8.58 2.75 -21.13
CA ARG A 496 7.43 3.67 -21.09
C ARG A 496 6.34 3.18 -20.12
N LEU A 497 6.02 1.89 -20.14
CA LEU A 497 4.97 1.35 -19.28
C LEU A 497 5.38 1.23 -17.81
N ILE A 498 6.63 0.91 -17.49
CA ILE A 498 7.05 0.90 -16.08
C ILE A 498 7.02 2.31 -15.45
N ARG A 499 7.28 3.36 -16.25
CA ARG A 499 7.16 4.76 -15.82
C ARG A 499 5.69 5.14 -15.61
N PHE A 500 4.80 4.67 -16.49
CA PHE A 500 3.36 4.83 -16.31
C PHE A 500 2.89 4.17 -15.02
N VAL A 501 3.27 2.90 -14.78
CA VAL A 501 2.94 2.20 -13.53
C VAL A 501 3.53 2.90 -12.31
N ALA A 502 4.76 3.44 -12.39
CA ALA A 502 5.38 4.20 -11.29
C ALA A 502 4.56 5.44 -10.93
N ARG A 503 4.05 6.15 -11.94
CA ARG A 503 3.17 7.31 -11.74
C ARG A 503 1.85 6.89 -11.08
N GLU A 504 1.22 5.81 -11.51
CA GLU A 504 -0.01 5.30 -10.89
C GLU A 504 0.20 4.91 -9.42
N VAL A 505 1.32 4.24 -9.10
CA VAL A 505 1.67 3.91 -7.69
C VAL A 505 1.87 5.18 -6.87
N TYR A 506 2.54 6.18 -7.42
CA TYR A 506 2.74 7.46 -6.74
C TYR A 506 1.42 8.17 -6.45
N LEU A 507 0.52 8.23 -7.43
CA LEU A 507 -0.82 8.80 -7.28
C LEU A 507 -1.68 8.03 -6.27
N GLN A 508 -1.59 6.69 -6.25
CA GLN A 508 -2.29 5.89 -5.25
C GLN A 508 -1.79 6.20 -3.82
N LYS A 509 -0.50 6.48 -3.65
CA LYS A 509 0.09 6.76 -2.33
C LYS A 509 -0.16 8.20 -1.87
N ILE A 510 0.18 9.18 -2.69
CA ILE A 510 0.16 10.60 -2.29
C ILE A 510 -1.16 11.28 -2.66
N GLY A 511 -1.85 10.79 -3.69
CA GLY A 511 -3.06 11.38 -4.23
C GLY A 511 -2.81 12.22 -5.49
N ASP A 512 -3.89 12.45 -6.24
CA ASP A 512 -3.97 13.47 -7.30
C ASP A 512 -5.02 14.51 -6.88
N ILE A 513 -4.59 15.76 -6.74
CA ILE A 513 -5.47 16.86 -6.35
C ILE A 513 -6.15 17.48 -7.61
N ALA A 514 -5.99 16.91 -8.80
CA ALA A 514 -6.82 17.25 -9.96
C ALA A 514 -8.31 16.95 -9.72
N TYR A 515 -8.61 15.96 -8.87
CA TYR A 515 -9.98 15.60 -8.50
C TYR A 515 -10.50 16.48 -7.36
N GLU A 516 -11.83 16.71 -7.33
CA GLU A 516 -12.48 17.49 -6.27
C GLU A 516 -12.41 16.79 -4.91
N THR A 517 -12.42 15.46 -4.89
CA THR A 517 -12.33 14.62 -3.70
C THR A 517 -10.87 14.30 -3.34
N PRO A 518 -10.50 14.29 -2.05
CA PRO A 518 -9.20 13.78 -1.61
C PRO A 518 -8.98 12.35 -2.13
N THR A 519 -7.87 12.10 -2.81
CA THR A 519 -7.53 10.77 -3.33
C THR A 519 -6.20 10.30 -2.76
N GLY A 520 -5.93 9.00 -2.87
CA GLY A 520 -4.70 8.36 -2.39
C GLY A 520 -4.64 8.15 -0.88
N LEU A 521 -3.67 7.35 -0.43
CA LEU A 521 -3.51 6.98 0.98
C LEU A 521 -3.20 8.20 1.88
N ALA A 522 -2.37 9.13 1.41
CA ALA A 522 -1.98 10.30 2.19
C ALA A 522 -3.14 11.26 2.50
N SER A 523 -4.26 11.14 1.77
CA SER A 523 -5.49 11.88 2.10
C SER A 523 -5.94 11.67 3.54
N LEU A 524 -5.63 10.51 4.16
CA LEU A 524 -5.98 10.19 5.55
C LEU A 524 -5.42 11.21 6.57
N TRP A 525 -4.29 11.86 6.27
CA TRP A 525 -3.68 12.87 7.13
C TRP A 525 -3.47 14.24 6.46
N ASN A 526 -3.47 14.32 5.12
CA ASN A 526 -3.37 15.58 4.40
C ASN A 526 -4.72 16.30 4.24
N SER A 527 -5.85 15.59 4.36
CA SER A 527 -7.19 16.20 4.35
C SER A 527 -7.82 16.19 5.74
N ASP A 528 -8.81 17.05 5.94
CA ASP A 528 -9.55 17.08 7.19
C ASP A 528 -10.56 15.93 7.26
N PHE A 529 -10.70 15.32 8.44
CA PHE A 529 -11.60 14.20 8.67
C PHE A 529 -13.07 14.53 8.33
N SER A 530 -13.51 15.76 8.63
CA SER A 530 -14.86 16.24 8.34
C SER A 530 -15.14 16.38 6.84
N GLU A 531 -14.12 16.68 6.03
CA GLU A 531 -14.23 16.77 4.58
C GLU A 531 -14.39 15.38 3.97
N ARG A 532 -13.61 14.40 4.43
CA ARG A 532 -13.76 12.99 4.02
C ARG A 532 -15.10 12.40 4.48
N ALA A 533 -15.55 12.72 5.69
CA ALA A 533 -16.86 12.31 6.18
C ALA A 533 -18.00 12.91 5.34
N ALA A 534 -17.87 14.18 4.91
CA ALA A 534 -18.83 14.81 4.01
C ALA A 534 -18.82 14.21 2.59
N ALA A 535 -17.68 13.67 2.15
CA ALA A 535 -17.55 12.90 0.91
C ALA A 535 -18.10 11.46 1.02
N LEU A 536 -18.58 11.05 2.21
CA LEU A 536 -19.11 9.71 2.52
C LEU A 536 -18.04 8.60 2.51
N ASP A 537 -16.76 8.97 2.57
CA ASP A 537 -15.60 8.06 2.55
C ASP A 537 -15.18 7.58 3.96
N VAL A 538 -15.97 7.94 4.98
CA VAL A 538 -15.71 7.60 6.39
C VAL A 538 -16.98 7.13 7.08
N LEU A 539 -16.88 6.01 7.80
CA LEU A 539 -17.88 5.61 8.80
C LEU A 539 -17.36 6.03 10.18
N GLN A 540 -18.08 6.92 10.86
CA GLN A 540 -17.65 7.52 12.12
C GLN A 540 -18.66 7.25 13.25
N ASP A 541 -18.24 7.53 14.49
CA ASP A 541 -19.04 7.38 15.72
C ASP A 541 -19.60 5.97 15.91
N LEU A 542 -18.84 4.98 15.43
CA LEU A 542 -19.21 3.59 15.50
C LEU A 542 -19.00 3.05 16.92
N THR A 543 -19.94 2.28 17.43
CA THR A 543 -19.80 1.58 18.71
C THR A 543 -19.89 0.07 18.51
N ILE A 544 -19.04 -0.68 19.17
CA ILE A 544 -19.07 -2.15 19.09
C ILE A 544 -20.37 -2.67 19.73
N ARG A 545 -21.16 -3.44 18.99
CA ARG A 545 -22.32 -4.19 19.50
C ARG A 545 -21.93 -5.61 19.89
N GLU A 546 -21.18 -6.27 19.02
CA GLU A 546 -20.78 -7.67 19.19
C GLU A 546 -19.41 -7.91 18.57
N ILE A 547 -18.64 -8.80 19.19
CA ILE A 547 -17.41 -9.35 18.63
C ILE A 547 -17.57 -10.87 18.58
N ASP A 548 -17.58 -11.44 17.39
CA ASP A 548 -17.60 -12.88 17.16
C ASP A 548 -16.20 -13.37 16.77
N ASP A 549 -15.61 -14.19 17.63
CA ASP A 549 -14.35 -14.89 17.42
C ASP A 549 -14.49 -16.43 17.51
N ARG A 550 -15.73 -16.94 17.45
CA ARG A 550 -16.04 -18.38 17.48
C ARG A 550 -15.64 -19.07 16.18
N GLY A 551 -15.76 -18.35 15.07
CA GLY A 551 -15.38 -18.79 13.73
C GLY A 551 -13.86 -18.88 13.57
N ARG A 552 -13.38 -19.01 12.33
CA ARG A 552 -11.94 -18.95 12.03
C ARG A 552 -11.39 -17.53 12.11
N ASP A 553 -12.15 -16.58 11.61
CA ASP A 553 -11.81 -15.16 11.59
C ASP A 553 -12.52 -14.44 12.74
N MET A 554 -12.05 -13.26 13.11
CA MET A 554 -12.76 -12.38 14.05
C MET A 554 -13.63 -11.41 13.25
N THR A 555 -14.89 -11.28 13.64
CA THR A 555 -15.82 -10.34 13.03
C THR A 555 -16.36 -9.41 14.11
N ILE A 556 -16.42 -8.11 13.82
CA ILE A 556 -16.96 -7.11 14.73
C ILE A 556 -18.17 -6.44 14.08
N LEU A 557 -19.29 -6.46 14.79
CA LEU A 557 -20.50 -5.76 14.41
C LEU A 557 -20.53 -4.41 15.12
N PHE A 558 -20.47 -3.33 14.35
CA PHE A 558 -20.56 -1.96 14.84
C PHE A 558 -21.97 -1.41 14.63
N ALA A 559 -22.47 -0.64 15.61
CA ALA A 559 -23.63 0.22 15.46
C ALA A 559 -23.25 1.53 14.78
N ARG A 560 -24.09 2.00 13.87
CA ARG A 560 -23.99 3.32 13.25
C ARG A 560 -24.88 4.28 14.04
N ASN A 561 -24.27 5.19 14.79
CA ASN A 561 -24.98 6.04 15.75
C ASN A 561 -25.34 7.44 15.20
N GLY A 562 -24.88 7.78 14.00
CA GLY A 562 -25.12 9.09 13.39
C GLY A 562 -26.43 9.16 12.60
N GLN A 563 -27.23 10.23 12.81
CA GLN A 563 -28.53 10.46 12.15
C GLN A 563 -28.46 10.70 10.63
N SER A 564 -27.27 10.85 10.04
CA SER A 564 -27.06 11.22 8.63
C SER A 564 -26.22 10.21 7.84
N GLN A 565 -26.11 8.97 8.31
CA GLN A 565 -25.22 7.96 7.73
C GLN A 565 -25.93 6.92 6.84
N ASP A 566 -27.17 7.12 6.38
CA ASP A 566 -27.84 6.11 5.54
C ASP A 566 -27.05 5.71 4.28
N ILE A 567 -26.27 6.65 3.74
CA ILE A 567 -25.47 6.47 2.53
C ILE A 567 -23.99 6.56 2.90
N ALA A 568 -23.20 5.60 2.43
CA ALA A 568 -21.75 5.59 2.57
C ALA A 568 -21.11 5.07 1.27
N ASN A 569 -19.93 5.56 0.91
CA ASN A 569 -19.20 5.15 -0.29
C ASN A 569 -18.43 3.83 -0.07
N PHE A 570 -19.03 2.86 0.62
CA PHE A 570 -18.42 1.56 0.93
C PHE A 570 -19.15 0.42 0.26
N ARG A 571 -18.41 -0.61 -0.14
CA ARG A 571 -18.96 -1.84 -0.74
C ARG A 571 -18.54 -3.07 0.05
N GLU A 572 -19.41 -4.07 0.09
CA GLU A 572 -19.07 -5.37 0.64
C GLU A 572 -17.88 -5.99 -0.12
N GLY A 573 -16.93 -6.54 0.64
CA GLY A 573 -15.67 -7.06 0.12
C GLY A 573 -14.57 -6.01 -0.06
N GLU A 574 -14.81 -4.72 0.18
CA GLU A 574 -13.74 -3.72 0.24
C GLU A 574 -12.86 -3.88 1.48
N ILE A 575 -11.58 -3.60 1.30
CA ILE A 575 -10.62 -3.49 2.38
C ILE A 575 -10.75 -2.14 3.08
N CYS A 576 -10.58 -2.16 4.40
CA CYS A 576 -10.69 -0.96 5.22
C CYS A 576 -9.71 -0.99 6.39
N ILE A 577 -9.45 0.21 6.90
CA ILE A 577 -8.75 0.43 8.16
C ILE A 577 -9.77 0.76 9.26
N VAL A 578 -9.53 0.23 10.45
CA VAL A 578 -10.38 0.42 11.63
C VAL A 578 -9.51 0.89 12.80
N TYR A 579 -9.87 2.00 13.42
CA TYR A 579 -9.13 2.56 14.53
C TYR A 579 -10.04 3.30 15.53
N PRO A 580 -9.66 3.39 16.81
CA PRO A 580 -10.43 4.10 17.81
C PRO A 580 -10.33 5.60 17.59
N ARG A 581 -11.47 6.29 17.68
CA ARG A 581 -11.56 7.75 17.52
C ARG A 581 -12.55 8.32 18.52
N SER A 582 -12.04 8.78 19.66
CA SER A 582 -12.86 9.36 20.73
C SER A 582 -12.97 10.90 20.62
N ASN A 583 -12.00 11.54 19.97
CA ASN A 583 -11.99 12.99 19.76
C ASN A 583 -11.32 13.34 18.41
N GLU A 584 -11.34 14.62 18.03
CA GLU A 584 -10.81 15.09 16.75
C GLU A 584 -9.29 14.97 16.60
N ARG A 585 -8.54 14.86 17.71
CA ARG A 585 -7.09 14.67 17.66
C ARG A 585 -6.72 13.22 17.34
N ASP A 586 -7.64 12.29 17.44
CA ASP A 586 -7.40 10.88 17.13
C ASP A 586 -7.41 10.68 15.62
N THR A 587 -6.27 10.23 15.09
CA THR A 587 -6.04 10.04 13.66
C THR A 587 -5.35 8.70 13.41
N VAL A 588 -5.24 8.32 12.14
CA VAL A 588 -4.46 7.14 11.72
C VAL A 588 -2.96 7.25 12.06
N LEU A 589 -2.43 8.46 12.33
CA LEU A 589 -1.02 8.69 12.63
C LEU A 589 -0.67 8.56 14.12
N ASN A 590 -1.67 8.56 15.02
CA ASN A 590 -1.45 8.46 16.47
C ASN A 590 -2.30 7.37 17.13
N ARG A 591 -2.89 6.49 16.32
CA ARG A 591 -3.64 5.31 16.78
C ARG A 591 -3.13 4.05 16.10
N GLN A 592 -3.29 2.93 16.80
CA GLN A 592 -3.08 1.61 16.23
C GLN A 592 -4.17 1.32 15.20
N ILE A 593 -3.78 0.80 14.04
CA ILE A 593 -4.70 0.48 12.95
C ILE A 593 -4.91 -1.03 12.86
N LEU A 594 -6.18 -1.43 12.74
CA LEU A 594 -6.56 -2.80 12.40
C LEU A 594 -7.04 -2.84 10.94
N LYS A 595 -6.51 -3.76 10.15
CA LYS A 595 -6.95 -3.96 8.76
C LYS A 595 -8.03 -5.03 8.70
N GLY A 596 -9.11 -4.74 7.98
CA GLY A 596 -10.25 -5.62 7.82
C GLY A 596 -10.84 -5.57 6.42
N THR A 597 -11.90 -6.34 6.23
CA THR A 597 -12.72 -6.33 5.02
C THR A 597 -14.18 -6.15 5.43
N LEU A 598 -14.90 -5.24 4.79
CA LEU A 598 -16.33 -5.06 5.05
C LEU A 598 -17.07 -6.33 4.64
N ALA A 599 -17.70 -6.98 5.62
CA ALA A 599 -18.48 -8.19 5.39
C ALA A 599 -19.93 -7.85 5.03
N HIS A 600 -20.51 -6.86 5.71
CA HIS A 600 -21.87 -6.39 5.50
C HIS A 600 -22.01 -4.93 5.93
N ILE A 601 -22.84 -4.15 5.23
CA ILE A 601 -23.13 -2.75 5.58
C ILE A 601 -24.60 -2.42 5.31
N ASN A 602 -25.25 -1.77 6.26
CA ASN A 602 -26.61 -1.26 6.10
C ASN A 602 -26.83 0.06 6.88
N SER A 603 -28.07 0.54 6.85
CA SER A 603 -28.69 1.49 7.79
C SER A 603 -27.98 1.72 9.12
N GLU A 604 -28.02 0.66 9.91
CA GLU A 604 -27.89 0.69 11.36
C GLU A 604 -26.57 0.07 11.82
N THR A 605 -25.95 -0.73 10.97
CA THR A 605 -24.83 -1.59 11.33
C THR A 605 -23.82 -1.73 10.21
N VAL A 606 -22.57 -1.91 10.59
CA VAL A 606 -21.49 -2.33 9.70
C VAL A 606 -20.74 -3.47 10.35
N GLU A 607 -20.49 -4.52 9.58
CA GLU A 607 -19.80 -5.72 10.02
C GLU A 607 -18.44 -5.79 9.31
N VAL A 608 -17.36 -5.87 10.09
CA VAL A 608 -16.00 -5.95 9.57
C VAL A 608 -15.37 -7.28 9.96
N ARG A 609 -14.89 -8.02 8.97
CA ARG A 609 -14.11 -9.24 9.15
C ARG A 609 -12.63 -8.88 9.21
N PHE A 610 -12.00 -9.20 10.33
CA PHE A 610 -10.57 -9.05 10.54
C PHE A 610 -9.86 -10.34 10.19
N ARG A 611 -8.64 -10.22 9.68
CA ARG A 611 -7.84 -11.38 9.26
C ARG A 611 -7.38 -12.26 10.44
N TYR A 612 -7.29 -11.68 11.64
CA TYR A 612 -6.73 -12.33 12.81
C TYR A 612 -7.61 -12.10 14.03
N LYS A 613 -7.66 -13.11 14.88
CA LYS A 613 -8.34 -13.02 16.17
C LYS A 613 -7.50 -12.23 17.15
N GLN A 614 -8.16 -11.54 18.06
CA GLN A 614 -7.51 -10.68 19.04
C GLN A 614 -7.89 -11.13 20.44
N ARG A 615 -6.89 -11.53 21.23
CA ARG A 615 -7.09 -11.88 22.66
C ARG A 615 -7.28 -10.62 23.51
N ASN A 616 -6.66 -9.51 23.11
CA ASN A 616 -6.74 -8.25 23.81
C ASN A 616 -8.14 -7.63 23.72
N ARG A 617 -8.99 -7.95 24.69
CA ARG A 617 -10.34 -7.36 24.82
C ARG A 617 -10.32 -5.94 25.37
N HIS A 618 -9.26 -5.55 26.08
CA HIS A 618 -9.11 -4.19 26.61
C HIS A 618 -9.05 -3.17 25.48
N TYR A 619 -8.30 -3.44 24.42
CA TYR A 619 -8.22 -2.56 23.26
C TYR A 619 -9.59 -2.24 22.66
N PHE A 620 -10.51 -3.21 22.63
CA PHE A 620 -11.87 -3.00 22.12
C PHE A 620 -12.80 -2.33 23.14
N ASN A 621 -12.76 -2.77 24.39
CA ASN A 621 -13.71 -2.35 25.42
C ASN A 621 -13.40 -0.95 25.98
N ASP A 622 -12.12 -0.59 26.05
CA ASP A 622 -11.70 0.70 26.63
C ASP A 622 -11.93 1.86 25.64
N ASN A 623 -12.11 1.56 24.35
CA ASN A 623 -12.39 2.54 23.31
C ASN A 623 -13.87 2.55 22.94
N ARG A 624 -14.56 3.65 23.26
CA ARG A 624 -16.00 3.79 23.03
C ARG A 624 -16.38 3.96 21.56
N PHE A 625 -15.63 4.79 20.83
CA PHE A 625 -15.96 5.20 19.47
C PHE A 625 -14.89 4.80 18.48
N TRP A 626 -15.33 4.40 17.29
CA TRP A 626 -14.49 3.84 16.22
C TRP A 626 -14.77 4.55 14.90
N ALA A 627 -13.74 4.57 14.05
CA ALA A 627 -13.83 5.03 12.67
C ALA A 627 -13.40 3.90 11.72
N ILE A 628 -14.04 3.85 10.55
CA ILE A 628 -13.66 3.01 9.42
C ILE A 628 -13.42 3.92 8.21
N GLU A 629 -12.26 3.77 7.58
CA GLU A 629 -11.87 4.47 6.35
C GLU A 629 -11.37 3.45 5.31
N HIS A 630 -11.32 3.86 4.04
CA HIS A 630 -10.78 3.03 2.97
C HIS A 630 -9.30 2.73 3.18
N ASP A 631 -8.89 1.49 2.87
CA ASP A 631 -7.48 1.11 2.78
C ASP A 631 -7.05 0.99 1.31
N SER A 632 -5.74 1.07 1.05
CA SER A 632 -5.18 0.85 -0.28
C SER A 632 -4.07 -0.20 -0.23
N ILE A 633 -3.96 -1.02 -1.27
CA ILE A 633 -2.92 -2.06 -1.38
C ILE A 633 -2.16 -1.86 -2.69
N ASP A 634 -0.82 -1.81 -2.60
CA ASP A 634 0.05 -1.63 -3.76
C ASP A 634 0.19 -2.89 -4.64
N SER A 635 -0.24 -4.05 -4.14
CA SER A 635 0.05 -5.36 -4.75
C SER A 635 -0.51 -5.52 -6.17
N SER A 636 -1.64 -4.88 -6.49
CA SER A 636 -2.26 -4.92 -7.82
C SER A 636 -1.47 -4.14 -8.87
N LEU A 637 -0.86 -3.00 -8.50
CA LEU A 637 0.02 -2.25 -9.39
C LEU A 637 1.40 -2.91 -9.47
N ASN A 638 1.89 -3.46 -8.34
CA ASN A 638 3.16 -4.17 -8.31
C ASN A 638 3.16 -5.44 -9.20
N SER A 639 2.02 -6.11 -9.40
CA SER A 639 1.93 -7.25 -10.33
C SER A 639 2.08 -6.84 -11.80
N MET A 640 1.82 -5.57 -12.14
CA MET A 640 1.98 -5.06 -13.51
C MET A 640 3.46 -5.01 -13.90
N TYR A 641 4.37 -4.59 -13.00
CA TYR A 641 5.82 -4.62 -13.27
C TYR A 641 6.30 -6.03 -13.64
N ARG A 642 5.83 -7.04 -12.89
CA ARG A 642 6.17 -8.45 -13.15
C ARG A 642 5.62 -8.94 -14.47
N SER A 643 4.38 -8.57 -14.78
CA SER A 643 3.74 -8.93 -16.05
C SER A 643 4.46 -8.29 -17.25
N LEU A 644 4.90 -7.03 -17.11
CA LEU A 644 5.70 -6.31 -18.11
C LEU A 644 7.09 -6.94 -18.28
N TYR A 645 7.73 -7.36 -17.17
CA TYR A 645 9.01 -8.06 -17.23
C TYR A 645 8.87 -9.46 -17.86
N ALA A 646 7.84 -10.23 -17.49
CA ALA A 646 7.54 -11.54 -18.08
C ALA A 646 7.26 -11.44 -19.58
N PHE A 647 6.64 -10.35 -20.05
CA PHE A 647 6.45 -10.09 -21.47
C PHE A 647 7.77 -10.05 -22.25
N LEU A 648 8.85 -9.51 -21.68
CA LEU A 648 10.16 -9.47 -22.36
C LEU A 648 10.70 -10.87 -22.65
N GLY A 649 10.44 -11.81 -21.75
CA GLY A 649 10.81 -13.23 -21.86
C GLY A 649 9.90 -14.06 -22.78
N ALA A 650 8.81 -13.49 -23.30
CA ALA A 650 7.91 -14.21 -24.19
C ALA A 650 8.55 -14.51 -25.56
N SER A 651 7.99 -15.49 -26.28
CA SER A 651 8.50 -15.87 -27.61
C SER A 651 8.46 -14.69 -28.60
N PRO A 652 9.40 -14.59 -29.55
CA PRO A 652 9.43 -13.50 -30.52
C PRO A 652 8.12 -13.35 -31.31
N SER A 653 7.45 -14.47 -31.64
CA SER A 653 6.15 -14.43 -32.32
C SER A 653 5.05 -13.82 -31.45
N LYS A 654 4.99 -14.19 -30.16
CA LYS A 654 4.02 -13.66 -29.20
C LYS A 654 4.24 -12.16 -28.96
N LYS A 655 5.50 -11.73 -28.81
CA LYS A 655 5.84 -10.31 -28.68
C LYS A 655 5.41 -9.50 -29.91
N LYS A 656 5.72 -9.99 -31.12
CA LYS A 656 5.28 -9.33 -32.38
C LYS A 656 3.77 -9.25 -32.51
N LEU A 657 3.05 -10.30 -32.13
CA LEU A 657 1.58 -10.32 -32.15
C LEU A 657 1.00 -9.25 -31.20
N LEU A 658 1.45 -9.23 -29.94
CA LEU A 658 0.94 -8.32 -28.91
C LEU A 658 1.32 -6.85 -29.18
N LEU A 659 2.46 -6.60 -29.82
CA LEU A 659 2.88 -5.27 -30.26
C LEU A 659 2.24 -4.83 -31.59
N GLY A 660 1.38 -5.66 -32.20
CA GLY A 660 0.74 -5.35 -33.49
C GLY A 660 1.71 -5.35 -34.68
N LEU A 661 2.91 -5.92 -34.53
CA LEU A 661 3.91 -6.07 -35.60
C LEU A 661 3.61 -7.24 -36.54
N ARG A 662 2.72 -8.14 -36.12
CA ARG A 662 2.21 -9.26 -36.92
C ARG A 662 0.70 -9.38 -36.69
N PRO A 663 -0.12 -9.55 -37.75
CA PRO A 663 -1.55 -9.85 -37.58
C PRO A 663 -1.75 -11.26 -37.01
N PRO A 664 -2.90 -11.53 -36.35
CA PRO A 664 -3.25 -12.89 -35.94
C PRO A 664 -3.39 -13.82 -37.16
N HIS A 665 -3.14 -15.11 -36.98
CA HIS A 665 -3.37 -16.10 -38.04
C HIS A 665 -4.83 -16.10 -38.45
N ASN A 666 -5.08 -16.01 -39.76
CA ASN A 666 -6.44 -16.00 -40.30
C ASN A 666 -6.81 -17.44 -40.67
N PRO A 667 -7.89 -18.02 -40.08
CA PRO A 667 -8.29 -19.36 -40.46
C PRO A 667 -8.58 -19.40 -41.97
N SER A 668 -8.14 -20.47 -42.64
CA SER A 668 -8.35 -20.65 -44.07
C SER A 668 -9.86 -20.56 -44.40
N VAL A 669 -10.22 -19.59 -45.24
CA VAL A 669 -11.62 -19.34 -45.65
C VAL A 669 -12.13 -20.57 -46.39
N ARG A 670 -12.92 -21.41 -45.71
CA ARG A 670 -13.71 -22.45 -46.39
C ARG A 670 -14.97 -21.79 -46.94
N GLU A 671 -15.26 -21.97 -48.22
CA GLU A 671 -16.57 -21.63 -48.80
C GLU A 671 -17.62 -22.57 -48.19
N GLU A 672 -18.28 -22.11 -47.14
CA GLU A 672 -19.23 -22.88 -46.34
C GLU A 672 -20.47 -22.04 -46.01
N PRO A 673 -21.61 -22.66 -45.64
CA PRO A 673 -22.90 -21.98 -45.54
C PRO A 673 -22.87 -20.80 -44.56
N VAL A 674 -23.56 -19.71 -44.93
CA VAL A 674 -23.77 -18.54 -44.07
C VAL A 674 -24.56 -18.98 -42.84
N LEU A 675 -23.85 -19.22 -41.74
CA LEU A 675 -24.49 -19.49 -40.45
C LEU A 675 -25.27 -18.24 -40.00
N PRO A 676 -26.44 -18.41 -39.36
CA PRO A 676 -27.16 -17.30 -38.77
C PRO A 676 -26.36 -16.68 -37.62
N TYR A 677 -26.75 -15.48 -37.23
CA TYR A 677 -26.32 -14.91 -35.97
C TYR A 677 -27.00 -15.64 -34.81
N PRO A 678 -26.28 -16.02 -33.73
CA PRO A 678 -24.87 -15.73 -33.42
C PRO A 678 -23.85 -16.80 -33.88
N GLU A 679 -24.29 -17.93 -34.44
CA GLU A 679 -23.45 -19.10 -34.76
C GLU A 679 -22.28 -18.77 -35.70
N ASN A 680 -22.46 -17.82 -36.61
CA ASN A 680 -21.39 -17.34 -37.49
C ASN A 680 -20.18 -16.78 -36.72
N ILE A 681 -20.42 -16.00 -35.66
CA ILE A 681 -19.36 -15.39 -34.84
C ILE A 681 -18.75 -16.43 -33.90
N ILE A 682 -19.58 -17.30 -33.30
CA ILE A 682 -19.08 -18.38 -32.42
C ILE A 682 -18.12 -19.28 -33.18
N ARG A 683 -18.48 -19.67 -34.40
CA ARG A 683 -17.61 -20.49 -35.25
C ARG A 683 -16.28 -19.80 -35.53
N GLN A 684 -16.30 -18.52 -35.93
CA GLN A 684 -15.08 -17.75 -36.17
C GLN A 684 -14.19 -17.65 -34.92
N ALA A 685 -14.79 -17.46 -33.76
CA ALA A 685 -14.06 -17.39 -32.48
C ALA A 685 -13.42 -18.74 -32.11
N VAL A 686 -14.12 -19.85 -32.35
CA VAL A 686 -13.64 -21.21 -32.06
C VAL A 686 -12.57 -21.69 -33.04
N GLU A 687 -12.59 -21.20 -34.28
CA GLU A 687 -11.59 -21.47 -35.33
C GLU A 687 -10.34 -20.57 -35.21
N ALA A 688 -10.39 -19.50 -34.41
CA ALA A 688 -9.25 -18.62 -34.21
C ALA A 688 -8.15 -19.32 -33.39
N GLU A 689 -6.93 -19.38 -33.96
CA GLU A 689 -5.78 -20.03 -33.31
C GLU A 689 -5.10 -19.17 -32.23
N GLU A 690 -5.25 -17.84 -32.31
CA GLU A 690 -4.52 -16.90 -31.45
C GLU A 690 -5.45 -16.08 -30.55
N TYR A 691 -6.09 -15.03 -31.09
CA TYR A 691 -7.10 -14.27 -30.36
C TYR A 691 -8.26 -13.90 -31.29
N PHE A 692 -9.44 -13.73 -30.70
CA PHE A 692 -10.63 -13.24 -31.38
C PHE A 692 -11.30 -12.15 -30.52
N LEU A 693 -11.66 -11.03 -31.12
CA LEU A 693 -12.25 -9.89 -30.41
C LEU A 693 -13.75 -9.79 -30.71
N ILE A 694 -14.58 -10.06 -29.72
CA ILE A 694 -16.04 -9.86 -29.81
C ILE A 694 -16.37 -8.44 -29.37
N VAL A 695 -16.74 -7.59 -30.33
CA VAL A 695 -17.16 -6.21 -30.07
C VAL A 695 -18.68 -6.13 -30.19
N GLY A 696 -19.36 -5.84 -29.08
CA GLY A 696 -20.82 -5.73 -29.03
C GLY A 696 -21.27 -4.58 -28.14
N PRO A 697 -22.25 -3.75 -28.56
CA PRO A 697 -22.88 -2.75 -27.71
C PRO A 697 -23.43 -3.31 -26.38
N PRO A 698 -23.77 -2.46 -25.40
CA PRO A 698 -24.50 -2.88 -24.21
C PRO A 698 -25.80 -3.62 -24.60
N GLY A 699 -26.12 -4.71 -23.91
CA GLY A 699 -27.35 -5.49 -24.15
C GLY A 699 -27.28 -6.55 -25.26
N THR A 700 -26.20 -6.64 -26.05
CA THR A 700 -26.09 -7.64 -27.14
C THR A 700 -25.71 -9.06 -26.69
N GLY A 701 -25.93 -9.41 -25.42
CA GLY A 701 -25.69 -10.75 -24.89
C GLY A 701 -24.21 -11.20 -24.83
N LYS A 702 -23.23 -10.29 -24.70
CA LYS A 702 -21.80 -10.67 -24.60
C LYS A 702 -21.54 -11.80 -23.58
N THR A 703 -22.08 -11.67 -22.38
CA THR A 703 -21.91 -12.69 -21.33
C THR A 703 -22.95 -13.81 -21.46
N SER A 704 -24.23 -13.46 -21.51
CA SER A 704 -25.34 -14.42 -21.48
C SER A 704 -25.46 -15.31 -22.73
N LEU A 705 -24.94 -14.86 -23.88
CA LEU A 705 -24.95 -15.59 -25.15
C LEU A 705 -23.56 -16.04 -25.56
N PHE A 706 -22.62 -15.10 -25.81
CA PHE A 706 -21.32 -15.46 -26.39
C PHE A 706 -20.43 -16.23 -25.42
N ALA A 707 -20.23 -15.75 -24.20
CA ALA A 707 -19.40 -16.47 -23.23
C ALA A 707 -19.98 -17.86 -22.94
N ARG A 708 -21.30 -17.95 -22.73
CA ARG A 708 -22.00 -19.23 -22.58
C ARG A 708 -21.74 -20.18 -23.75
N ARG A 709 -22.03 -19.77 -24.99
CA ARG A 709 -21.85 -20.60 -26.18
C ARG A 709 -20.39 -21.02 -26.39
N LEU A 710 -19.43 -20.13 -26.16
CA LEU A 710 -18.01 -20.48 -26.24
C LEU A 710 -17.60 -21.52 -25.20
N ILE A 711 -18.10 -21.39 -23.96
CA ILE A 711 -17.87 -22.39 -22.91
C ILE A 711 -18.45 -23.74 -23.34
N GLU A 712 -19.67 -23.77 -23.90
CA GLU A 712 -20.29 -25.00 -24.42
C GLU A 712 -19.42 -25.66 -25.51
N GLU A 713 -18.96 -24.90 -26.50
CA GLU A 713 -18.13 -25.41 -27.61
C GLU A 713 -16.75 -25.91 -27.14
N TYR A 714 -16.06 -25.16 -26.29
CA TYR A 714 -14.75 -25.58 -25.77
C TYR A 714 -14.86 -26.73 -24.77
N HIS A 715 -15.95 -26.82 -24.00
CA HIS A 715 -16.15 -27.90 -23.04
C HIS A 715 -16.37 -29.25 -23.73
N GLN A 716 -17.05 -29.25 -24.89
CA GLN A 716 -17.25 -30.43 -25.74
C GLN A 716 -15.95 -31.06 -26.24
N ARG A 717 -14.81 -30.34 -26.20
CA ARG A 717 -13.47 -30.84 -26.55
C ARG A 717 -12.76 -31.35 -25.29
N PRO A 718 -12.69 -32.68 -25.04
CA PRO A 718 -12.21 -33.28 -23.78
C PRO A 718 -10.85 -32.75 -23.28
N GLU A 719 -9.97 -32.41 -24.22
CA GLU A 719 -8.58 -31.97 -24.01
C GLU A 719 -8.43 -30.48 -23.66
N CYS A 720 -9.47 -29.66 -23.83
CA CYS A 720 -9.38 -28.22 -23.64
C CYS A 720 -9.60 -27.82 -22.16
N ASN A 721 -8.64 -27.13 -21.54
CA ASN A 721 -8.89 -26.46 -20.27
C ASN A 721 -9.33 -25.01 -20.54
N ILE A 722 -10.23 -24.49 -19.71
CA ILE A 722 -10.85 -23.18 -19.94
C ILE A 722 -10.61 -22.29 -18.72
N LEU A 723 -9.92 -21.17 -18.94
CA LEU A 723 -9.79 -20.10 -17.95
C LEU A 723 -10.62 -18.89 -18.39
N VAL A 724 -11.64 -18.57 -17.59
CA VAL A 724 -12.55 -17.46 -17.86
C VAL A 724 -12.23 -16.32 -16.90
N LEU A 725 -11.84 -15.16 -17.45
CA LEU A 725 -11.40 -14.01 -16.67
C LEU A 725 -12.35 -12.83 -16.86
N ALA A 726 -12.56 -12.09 -15.77
CA ALA A 726 -13.15 -10.76 -15.82
C ALA A 726 -12.40 -9.77 -14.94
N TYR A 727 -12.73 -8.48 -15.07
CA TYR A 727 -12.09 -7.44 -14.27
C TYR A 727 -12.73 -7.32 -12.88
N THR A 728 -14.06 -7.46 -12.77
CA THR A 728 -14.81 -7.24 -11.51
C THR A 728 -15.42 -8.54 -10.99
N ASN A 729 -15.58 -8.63 -9.66
CA ASN A 729 -16.21 -9.79 -9.02
C ASN A 729 -17.66 -10.02 -9.49
N ARG A 730 -18.42 -8.95 -9.74
CA ARG A 730 -19.76 -9.03 -10.31
C ARG A 730 -19.75 -9.66 -11.71
N ALA A 731 -18.81 -9.28 -12.57
CA ALA A 731 -18.69 -9.91 -13.89
C ALA A 731 -18.28 -11.39 -13.77
N VAL A 732 -17.49 -11.76 -12.77
CA VAL A 732 -17.19 -13.18 -12.46
C VAL A 732 -18.44 -13.93 -12.00
N ASP A 733 -19.31 -13.31 -11.19
CA ASP A 733 -20.62 -13.88 -10.83
C ASP A 733 -21.47 -14.15 -12.08
N GLU A 734 -21.57 -13.19 -12.99
CA GLU A 734 -22.29 -13.34 -14.27
C GLU A 734 -21.68 -14.45 -15.15
N LEU A 735 -20.35 -14.61 -15.13
CA LEU A 735 -19.68 -15.72 -15.83
C LEU A 735 -19.94 -17.07 -15.16
N CYS A 736 -20.06 -17.13 -13.83
CA CYS A 736 -20.47 -18.35 -13.13
C CYS A 736 -21.89 -18.77 -13.54
N GLU A 737 -22.81 -17.81 -13.67
CA GLU A 737 -24.16 -18.05 -14.19
C GLU A 737 -24.12 -18.58 -15.64
N ALA A 738 -23.27 -17.99 -16.49
CA ALA A 738 -23.09 -18.47 -17.86
C ALA A 738 -22.52 -19.90 -17.90
N ILE A 739 -21.63 -20.27 -16.99
CA ILE A 739 -21.12 -21.65 -16.84
C ILE A 739 -22.24 -22.60 -16.41
N HIS A 740 -23.06 -22.23 -15.41
CA HIS A 740 -24.20 -23.05 -15.00
C HIS A 740 -25.17 -23.30 -16.15
N ALA A 741 -25.49 -22.25 -16.91
CA ALA A 741 -26.36 -22.34 -18.07
C ALA A 741 -25.75 -23.20 -19.20
N ALA A 742 -24.44 -23.09 -19.43
CA ALA A 742 -23.70 -23.88 -20.42
C ALA A 742 -23.70 -25.38 -20.09
N LEU A 743 -23.58 -25.73 -18.81
CA LEU A 743 -23.51 -27.11 -18.34
C LEU A 743 -24.88 -27.72 -18.01
N GLY A 744 -25.97 -26.98 -18.20
CA GLY A 744 -27.33 -27.45 -17.91
C GLY A 744 -27.61 -27.65 -16.42
N CYS A 745 -26.87 -26.97 -15.54
CA CYS A 745 -27.05 -27.07 -14.09
C CYS A 745 -28.17 -26.12 -13.63
N SER A 746 -29.43 -26.55 -13.76
CA SER A 746 -30.61 -25.75 -13.40
C SER A 746 -30.95 -25.78 -11.90
N ASP A 747 -30.45 -26.75 -11.14
CA ASP A 747 -30.80 -26.94 -9.72
C ASP A 747 -29.81 -26.26 -8.74
N GLY A 748 -28.95 -25.37 -9.27
CA GLY A 748 -27.99 -24.61 -8.46
C GLY A 748 -26.76 -25.39 -7.98
N ALA A 749 -26.64 -26.68 -8.28
CA ALA A 749 -25.47 -27.50 -8.00
C ALA A 749 -24.71 -27.80 -9.30
N CYS A 750 -23.57 -27.14 -9.50
CA CYS A 750 -22.66 -27.38 -10.62
C CYS A 750 -21.27 -27.69 -10.08
N ASP A 751 -20.86 -28.96 -10.10
CA ASP A 751 -19.57 -29.36 -9.51
C ASP A 751 -18.38 -29.33 -10.49
N SER A 752 -18.56 -28.78 -11.68
CA SER A 752 -17.62 -28.94 -12.81
C SER A 752 -16.65 -27.77 -13.03
N TYR A 753 -16.65 -26.74 -12.18
CA TYR A 753 -15.75 -25.58 -12.32
C TYR A 753 -15.24 -25.05 -10.98
N ILE A 754 -14.06 -24.44 -10.98
CA ILE A 754 -13.46 -23.81 -9.80
C ILE A 754 -13.51 -22.29 -9.93
N ARG A 755 -13.96 -21.60 -8.88
CA ARG A 755 -13.87 -20.15 -8.77
C ARG A 755 -12.67 -19.74 -7.92
N VAL A 756 -11.78 -18.93 -8.48
CA VAL A 756 -10.64 -18.34 -7.74
C VAL A 756 -11.02 -16.94 -7.28
N GLY A 757 -11.08 -16.74 -5.97
CA GLY A 757 -11.45 -15.48 -5.33
C GLY A 757 -11.70 -15.66 -3.84
N THR A 758 -12.25 -14.63 -3.20
CA THR A 758 -12.57 -14.62 -1.77
C THR A 758 -14.08 -14.77 -1.53
N GLU A 759 -14.45 -15.20 -0.33
CA GLU A 759 -15.85 -15.41 0.05
C GLU A 759 -16.68 -14.13 0.07
N LEU A 760 -16.13 -13.04 0.62
CA LEU A 760 -16.82 -11.75 0.74
C LEU A 760 -17.07 -11.08 -0.62
N SER A 761 -16.26 -11.40 -1.62
CA SER A 761 -16.41 -10.89 -2.98
C SER A 761 -17.09 -11.89 -3.93
N CYS A 762 -17.81 -12.87 -3.39
CA CYS A 762 -18.48 -13.92 -4.15
C CYS A 762 -19.94 -14.03 -3.75
N ALA A 763 -20.83 -13.96 -4.75
CA ALA A 763 -22.26 -14.11 -4.49
C ALA A 763 -22.57 -15.48 -3.86
N PRO A 764 -23.51 -15.56 -2.89
CA PRO A 764 -23.79 -16.78 -2.14
C PRO A 764 -23.97 -18.06 -2.97
N PRO A 765 -24.66 -18.05 -4.13
CA PRO A 765 -24.83 -19.27 -4.94
C PRO A 765 -23.53 -19.90 -5.44
N TYR A 766 -22.47 -19.11 -5.63
CA TYR A 766 -21.21 -19.58 -6.19
C TYR A 766 -20.13 -19.85 -5.13
N ARG A 767 -20.38 -19.52 -3.86
CA ARG A 767 -19.45 -19.76 -2.75
C ARG A 767 -19.03 -21.23 -2.60
N PRO A 768 -19.91 -22.24 -2.80
CA PRO A 768 -19.49 -23.64 -2.75
C PRO A 768 -18.40 -24.01 -3.77
N ARG A 769 -18.27 -23.24 -4.87
CA ARG A 769 -17.27 -23.43 -5.92
C ARG A 769 -16.00 -22.62 -5.71
N LEU A 770 -15.94 -21.83 -4.63
CA LEU A 770 -14.70 -21.15 -4.25
C LEU A 770 -13.63 -22.18 -3.98
N LEU A 771 -12.43 -21.84 -4.42
CA LEU A 771 -11.25 -22.67 -4.30
C LEU A 771 -11.00 -23.20 -2.88
N GLN A 772 -11.17 -22.32 -1.89
CA GLN A 772 -11.02 -22.68 -0.48
C GLN A 772 -12.07 -23.73 -0.05
N LYS A 773 -13.31 -23.62 -0.55
CA LYS A 773 -14.40 -24.56 -0.22
C LYS A 773 -14.22 -25.92 -0.88
N VAL A 774 -13.65 -25.94 -2.09
CA VAL A 774 -13.23 -27.17 -2.76
C VAL A 774 -12.14 -27.87 -1.94
N ALA A 775 -11.11 -27.13 -1.55
CA ALA A 775 -10.02 -27.67 -0.74
C ALA A 775 -10.43 -28.13 0.67
N GLU A 776 -11.39 -27.45 1.31
CA GLU A 776 -11.94 -27.86 2.61
C GLU A 776 -12.60 -29.26 2.57
N ARG A 777 -13.11 -29.69 1.41
CA ARG A 777 -13.73 -31.01 1.21
C ARG A 777 -12.73 -32.11 0.89
N ALA A 778 -11.55 -31.76 0.38
CA ALA A 778 -10.55 -32.73 -0.01
C ALA A 778 -9.93 -33.40 1.23
N PRO A 779 -9.92 -34.75 1.31
CA PRO A 779 -9.42 -35.47 2.48
C PRO A 779 -7.89 -35.40 2.64
N ASN A 780 -7.17 -35.16 1.54
CA ASN A 780 -5.72 -35.07 1.52
C ASN A 780 -5.24 -34.32 0.28
N ARG A 781 -3.94 -33.97 0.27
CA ARG A 781 -3.27 -33.24 -0.81
C ARG A 781 -3.39 -33.92 -2.18
N GLU A 782 -3.30 -35.25 -2.22
CA GLU A 782 -3.38 -36.00 -3.48
C GLU A 782 -4.78 -35.94 -4.08
N SER A 783 -5.81 -36.03 -3.24
CA SER A 783 -7.21 -35.90 -3.67
C SER A 783 -7.50 -34.50 -4.21
N LEU A 784 -6.99 -33.46 -3.53
CA LEU A 784 -7.14 -32.09 -4.02
C LEU A 784 -6.45 -31.90 -5.37
N ARG A 785 -5.22 -32.41 -5.50
CA ARG A 785 -4.47 -32.37 -6.75
C ARG A 785 -5.25 -33.03 -7.89
N ARG A 786 -5.81 -34.23 -7.65
CA ARG A 786 -6.65 -34.93 -8.62
C ARG A 786 -7.88 -34.12 -9.00
N GLU A 787 -8.61 -33.58 -8.02
CA GLU A 787 -9.81 -32.77 -8.29
C GLU A 787 -9.49 -31.55 -9.15
N MET A 788 -8.33 -30.93 -8.94
CA MET A 788 -7.86 -29.81 -9.76
C MET A 788 -7.44 -30.23 -11.17
N GLU A 789 -6.76 -31.37 -11.30
CA GLU A 789 -6.36 -31.97 -12.59
C GLU A 789 -7.59 -32.39 -13.41
N GLU A 790 -8.65 -32.89 -12.76
CA GLU A 790 -9.90 -33.30 -13.41
C GLU A 790 -10.81 -32.10 -13.74
N THR A 791 -10.80 -31.05 -12.90
CA THR A 791 -11.58 -29.83 -13.16
C THR A 791 -11.02 -29.09 -14.37
N ARG A 792 -11.86 -28.82 -15.37
CA ARG A 792 -11.43 -28.20 -16.63
C ARG A 792 -11.73 -26.71 -16.73
N ILE A 793 -12.69 -26.19 -15.96
CA ILE A 793 -13.13 -24.79 -16.05
C ILE A 793 -12.71 -24.06 -14.78
N TYR A 794 -12.01 -22.95 -14.95
CA TYR A 794 -11.62 -22.03 -13.89
C TYR A 794 -12.16 -20.64 -14.20
N VAL A 795 -12.72 -19.97 -13.20
CA VAL A 795 -13.31 -18.63 -13.36
C VAL A 795 -12.82 -17.69 -12.26
N ALA A 796 -12.40 -16.49 -12.62
CA ALA A 796 -11.72 -15.61 -11.67
C ALA A 796 -11.65 -14.15 -12.14
N THR A 797 -11.34 -13.24 -11.20
CA THR A 797 -10.86 -11.91 -11.60
C THR A 797 -9.39 -11.98 -12.02
N LEU A 798 -8.96 -11.07 -12.90
CA LEU A 798 -7.54 -10.96 -13.29
C LEU A 798 -6.64 -10.80 -12.05
N ALA A 799 -7.05 -9.96 -11.09
CA ALA A 799 -6.33 -9.76 -9.84
C ALA A 799 -6.22 -11.04 -9.00
N SER A 800 -7.30 -11.84 -8.92
CA SER A 800 -7.30 -13.10 -8.15
C SER A 800 -6.35 -14.13 -8.77
N ILE A 801 -6.28 -14.22 -10.10
CA ILE A 801 -5.34 -15.12 -10.79
C ILE A 801 -3.91 -14.65 -10.69
N GLN A 802 -3.65 -13.35 -10.83
CA GLN A 802 -2.30 -12.80 -10.62
C GLN A 802 -1.80 -13.04 -9.18
N GLY A 803 -2.71 -13.11 -8.21
CA GLY A 803 -2.39 -13.49 -6.83
C GLY A 803 -2.14 -15.00 -6.61
N ARG A 804 -2.37 -15.83 -7.63
CA ARG A 804 -2.31 -17.30 -7.59
C ARG A 804 -1.62 -17.88 -8.83
N MET A 805 -0.48 -17.30 -9.21
CA MET A 805 0.27 -17.72 -10.41
C MET A 805 0.74 -19.17 -10.34
N GLU A 806 0.88 -19.74 -9.15
CA GLU A 806 1.24 -21.13 -8.93
C GLU A 806 0.21 -22.11 -9.53
N LEU A 807 -1.02 -21.65 -9.80
CA LEU A 807 -2.02 -22.43 -10.52
C LEU A 807 -1.51 -22.90 -11.89
N PHE A 808 -0.73 -22.08 -12.59
CA PHE A 808 -0.18 -22.40 -13.91
C PHE A 808 0.90 -23.49 -13.87
N ASN A 809 1.45 -23.79 -12.68
CA ASN A 809 2.36 -24.93 -12.49
C ASN A 809 1.60 -26.26 -12.39
N LEU A 810 0.31 -26.21 -12.04
CA LEU A 810 -0.54 -27.38 -11.87
C LEU A 810 -1.47 -27.62 -13.07
N LYS A 811 -1.86 -26.56 -13.78
CA LYS A 811 -2.82 -26.64 -14.89
C LYS A 811 -2.36 -25.77 -16.05
N HIS A 812 -2.34 -26.35 -17.26
CA HIS A 812 -2.18 -25.59 -18.50
C HIS A 812 -3.55 -25.28 -19.09
N PHE A 813 -3.78 -24.02 -19.45
CA PHE A 813 -5.01 -23.53 -20.08
C PHE A 813 -4.83 -23.32 -21.57
#